data_AF-A0A9E0XTV3-F1
#
_entry.id   AF-A0A9E0XTV3-F1
#
_cell.length_a   1.000
_cell.length_b   1.000
_cell.length_c   1.000
_cell.angle_alpha   90.00
_cell.angle_beta   90.00
_cell.angle_gamma   90.00
#
_symmetry.space_group_name_H-M   'P 1'
#
loop_
_entity.id
_entity.type
_entity.pdbx_description
1 polymer ?
#
loop_
_entity_poly.entity_id
_entity_poly.type
_entity_poly.pdbx_seq_one_letter_code
_entity_poly.pdbx_strand_id
1 'polypeptide(L)'
;LNLKKGKNTLEFKVVKYDRNFRWNDRTIYPYADPMRHLRDFFWRDYREHMNMLGGDTRFFELEDYRSVLDSKIGDAIERSLFSAGNFERRFNDLKAKNIDGKSPEWLKLFDEIMSTYKIEKKLGFDSKNVLAAVKDISKKFKKSYPSKYLADAKAWDAKMPAIKKGLLKSDPAAEKQAEEFKAFAREALLANPLLKKQKDWIFIKRKYGTPFDGLPSNWQGNHLLRDRPRWGDEIWKFDITNPADAKLLFKSSDAPAVTDMCVDWDGKKIMFSSLDEKSRWQLYEIDSDGNNLKMLSPGLYDDIDNYDGVYLPSGKIIFVSTACFVGVPCVGGADYVGNLYIMDPKAGSPEKVDKSIRQLTFEQDADWMPRVMNDGRVMYTRWEYTDNSHYFARILMRMNPDGTSQSSYYGSTSFWPNSIFYSRPIPKSATKFVSIISGHHGTRRSGELHLFDTSRGTLEEQGRVHKFPTYGREYVAKTKDTLVDGVWPQMLHPYPITEDFIVAAIRTPEMNWGICLIDKYDNIVMLQTAKDGMLFEPLPLAARKKPPVLPDQVSKNLQANPKLDKGNIFLNDIYQGPGLAGIPRGEVKALRVFEYNYTYRNMGGHDVIGQEGSWDVKKIHGTVPVEDDGSAIFEVPANRPIALQPLDKDGKALALMRSWLVVMPGETQSCVGCHEAQYMTPISATAKAARRKPSKIKPFRGPVRGYSFLRDVQPILDKYCAGCHDGSTKGMPVYARGKPVWKRFTKAYMDLHPYVRRSGPESNQNLLPPSEFNANTSELVQMLKKGHHGVELDKDAWDVLYTWIDLNVPFHGSWKEVTDKIPNDCDKKRMKFMAKYANRFEDPDVITWDPGKQEFVAPKEEKKHTSKVPTVAGFPFDEDKAKQKVAAVGLPKELVADLGGGVTMRFSLIPAGSFVMGTNDWFYDEGPAKVQKIEKPFYMATFET
;
A
#
# COMPACT_ATOMS: atom_id res chain seq x y z
N LEU A 1 23.03 29.04 37.78
CA LEU A 1 23.79 30.07 38.52
C LEU A 1 22.92 30.50 39.71
N ASN A 2 23.34 30.26 40.95
CA ASN A 2 22.59 30.66 42.16
C ASN A 2 22.57 32.19 42.30
N LEU A 3 21.83 32.90 41.44
CA LEU A 3 21.79 34.36 41.42
C LEU A 3 20.85 34.87 42.50
N LYS A 4 21.30 35.89 43.25
CA LYS A 4 20.50 36.54 44.29
C LYS A 4 19.54 37.56 43.66
N LYS A 5 18.41 37.82 44.34
CA LYS A 5 17.43 38.82 43.91
C LYS A 5 18.08 40.22 43.96
N GLY A 6 18.21 40.87 42.80
CA GLY A 6 18.93 42.13 42.62
C GLY A 6 19.67 42.20 41.28
N LYS A 7 20.48 43.25 41.07
CA LYS A 7 21.28 43.41 39.85
C LYS A 7 22.54 42.55 39.95
N ASN A 8 22.63 41.53 39.10
CA ASN A 8 23.81 40.68 38.98
C ASN A 8 24.57 41.11 37.72
N THR A 9 25.87 41.35 37.83
CA THR A 9 26.74 41.71 36.69
C THR A 9 27.58 40.51 36.30
N LEU A 10 27.62 40.18 35.00
CA LEU A 10 28.40 39.07 34.46
C LEU A 10 29.49 39.64 33.53
N GLU A 11 30.75 39.49 33.91
CA GLU A 11 31.91 39.88 33.09
C GLU A 11 32.45 38.68 32.31
N PHE A 12 32.76 38.91 31.03
CA PHE A 12 33.39 37.90 30.17
C PHE A 12 34.84 38.29 29.87
N LYS A 13 35.78 37.37 30.12
CA LYS A 13 37.16 37.46 29.63
C LYS A 13 37.33 36.47 28.47
N VAL A 14 37.50 36.99 27.26
CA VAL A 14 37.75 36.18 26.07
C VAL A 14 39.23 35.78 26.07
N VAL A 15 39.52 34.49 26.27
CA VAL A 15 40.88 33.95 26.16
C VAL A 15 40.96 33.03 24.95
N LYS A 16 41.91 33.31 24.05
CA LYS A 16 42.12 32.54 22.82
C LYS A 16 42.69 31.17 23.16
N TYR A 17 41.96 30.09 22.89
CA TYR A 17 42.49 28.72 22.89
C TYR A 17 42.58 28.25 21.44
N ASP A 18 43.79 28.23 20.88
CA ASP A 18 44.06 27.61 19.57
C ASP A 18 44.06 26.09 19.73
N ARG A 19 42.92 25.44 19.45
CA ARG A 19 42.86 24.03 19.06
C ARG A 19 41.86 23.85 17.93
N ASN A 20 42.40 23.72 16.72
CA ASN A 20 41.84 23.12 15.49
C ASN A 20 40.32 22.84 15.46
N PHE A 21 39.55 23.61 14.66
CA PHE A 21 38.93 23.19 13.38
C PHE A 21 37.95 24.28 12.86
N ARG A 22 38.14 24.65 11.59
CA ARG A 22 37.25 25.33 10.61
C ARG A 22 35.92 25.94 11.11
N TRP A 23 35.88 27.21 11.48
CA TRP A 23 34.75 28.16 11.24
C TRP A 23 35.28 29.60 11.43
N ASN A 24 35.07 30.48 10.45
CA ASN A 24 35.65 31.83 10.41
C ASN A 24 34.68 32.95 10.79
N ASP A 25 33.47 32.64 11.29
CA ASP A 25 32.50 33.65 11.72
C ASP A 25 32.38 33.71 13.24
N ARG A 26 32.65 34.90 13.79
CA ARG A 26 32.65 35.19 15.23
C ARG A 26 31.26 35.60 15.69
N THR A 27 30.40 34.62 15.94
CA THR A 27 29.13 34.88 16.63
C THR A 27 29.33 34.77 18.15
N ILE A 28 29.06 35.84 18.89
CA ILE A 28 29.09 35.84 20.37
C ILE A 28 27.74 35.33 20.86
N TYR A 29 27.76 34.19 21.56
CA TYR A 29 26.56 33.62 22.19
C TYR A 29 26.61 33.87 23.70
N PRO A 30 25.48 34.25 24.34
CA PRO A 30 25.45 34.38 25.79
C PRO A 30 25.79 33.04 26.47
N TYR A 31 26.65 33.08 27.49
CA TYR A 31 27.09 31.89 28.27
C TYR A 31 25.94 31.14 28.97
N ALA A 32 24.76 31.75 29.02
CA ALA A 32 23.54 31.15 29.52
C ALA A 32 22.67 30.53 28.42
N ASP A 33 23.21 30.23 27.23
CA ASP A 33 22.50 29.46 26.22
C ASP A 33 22.26 28.03 26.75
N PRO A 34 21.00 27.65 27.06
CA PRO A 34 20.67 26.32 27.55
C PRO A 34 21.13 25.21 26.60
N MET A 35 21.33 25.53 25.31
CA MET A 35 21.81 24.59 24.30
C MET A 35 23.29 24.24 24.43
N ARG A 36 24.15 25.20 24.78
CA ARG A 36 25.55 24.87 25.13
C ARG A 36 25.61 24.03 26.39
N HIS A 37 24.75 24.34 27.37
CA HIS A 37 24.68 23.54 28.58
C HIS A 37 24.20 22.12 28.29
N LEU A 38 23.16 21.93 27.46
CA LEU A 38 22.71 20.64 26.95
C LEU A 38 23.80 19.88 26.22
N ARG A 39 24.47 20.55 25.29
CA ARG A 39 25.54 19.98 24.49
C ARG A 39 26.66 19.50 25.41
N ASP A 40 27.14 20.38 26.30
CA ASP A 40 28.23 20.06 27.22
C ASP A 40 27.80 18.99 28.24
N PHE A 41 26.55 19.03 28.72
CA PHE A 41 25.94 18.00 29.57
C PHE A 41 25.88 16.65 28.87
N PHE A 42 25.37 16.61 27.63
CA PHE A 42 25.29 15.42 26.81
C PHE A 42 26.68 14.84 26.51
N TRP A 43 27.65 15.68 26.12
CA TRP A 43 29.02 15.22 25.87
C TRP A 43 29.77 14.78 27.13
N ARG A 44 29.45 15.37 28.29
CA ARG A 44 30.06 14.99 29.57
C ARG A 44 29.48 13.68 30.09
N ASP A 45 28.15 13.52 30.03
CA ASP A 45 27.44 12.50 30.79
C ASP A 45 26.84 11.37 29.92
N TYR A 46 26.71 11.58 28.60
CA TYR A 46 26.01 10.66 27.69
C TYR A 46 26.69 10.45 26.32
N ARG A 47 27.98 10.81 26.18
CA ARG A 47 28.73 10.68 24.91
C ARG A 47 28.78 9.25 24.37
N GLU A 48 28.72 8.25 25.22
CA GLU A 48 28.65 6.84 24.83
C GLU A 48 27.29 6.42 24.24
N HIS A 49 26.29 7.30 24.28
CA HIS A 49 24.93 7.08 23.78
C HIS A 49 24.61 7.94 22.55
N MET A 50 25.63 8.43 21.85
CA MET A 50 25.53 9.24 20.61
C MET A 50 24.60 8.65 19.55
N ASN A 51 24.59 7.32 19.41
CA ASN A 51 23.73 6.66 18.44
C ASN A 51 22.25 6.95 18.68
N MET A 52 21.83 7.23 19.92
CA MET A 52 20.45 7.52 20.32
C MET A 52 19.88 8.77 19.63
N LEU A 53 20.73 9.73 19.26
CA LEU A 53 20.36 10.92 18.48
C LEU A 53 20.69 10.79 16.98
N GLY A 54 20.96 9.56 16.52
CA GLY A 54 21.34 9.28 15.15
C GLY A 54 22.80 9.60 14.81
N GLY A 55 23.67 9.80 15.81
CA GLY A 55 25.12 9.94 15.61
C GLY A 55 25.61 11.29 15.10
N ASP A 56 24.72 12.23 14.79
CA ASP A 56 25.07 13.61 14.41
C ASP A 56 24.94 14.55 15.62
N THR A 57 25.93 15.40 15.86
CA THR A 57 25.94 16.41 16.94
C THR A 57 25.93 17.84 16.44
N ARG A 58 25.96 18.03 15.11
CA ARG A 58 25.83 19.34 14.47
C ARG A 58 24.49 20.00 14.80
N PHE A 59 23.50 19.24 15.28
CA PHE A 59 22.23 19.81 15.71
C PHE A 59 22.34 20.75 16.91
N PHE A 60 23.36 20.59 17.76
CA PHE A 60 23.63 21.54 18.84
C PHE A 60 24.18 22.88 18.30
N GLU A 61 24.40 22.99 16.99
CA GLU A 61 25.05 24.11 16.31
C GLU A 61 24.16 24.76 15.23
N LEU A 62 22.92 24.27 15.03
CA LEU A 62 21.97 24.79 14.04
C LEU A 62 21.13 25.95 14.58
N GLU A 63 20.81 26.94 13.73
CA GLU A 63 19.97 28.10 14.09
C GLU A 63 18.50 27.73 14.31
N ASP A 64 17.92 26.84 13.48
CA ASP A 64 16.56 26.31 13.64
C ASP A 64 16.53 25.10 14.61
N TYR A 65 16.87 25.37 15.86
CA TYR A 65 17.02 24.33 16.88
C TYR A 65 15.70 23.63 17.26
N ARG A 66 14.55 24.29 17.09
CA ARG A 66 13.24 23.77 17.55
C ARG A 66 12.81 22.57 16.71
N SER A 67 12.92 22.66 15.39
CA SER A 67 12.58 21.56 14.49
C SER A 67 13.50 20.35 14.71
N VAL A 68 14.76 20.60 15.04
CA VAL A 68 15.75 19.55 15.24
C VAL A 68 15.65 18.89 16.62
N LEU A 69 15.39 19.66 17.69
CA LEU A 69 15.14 19.11 19.02
C LEU A 69 13.87 18.26 19.02
N ASP A 70 12.80 18.71 18.37
CA ASP A 70 11.57 17.95 18.19
C ASP A 70 11.83 16.60 17.51
N SER A 71 12.64 16.60 16.45
CA SER A 71 13.02 15.39 15.72
C SER A 71 13.85 14.43 16.59
N LYS A 72 14.89 14.94 17.27
CA LYS A 72 15.83 14.11 18.03
C LYS A 72 15.30 13.60 19.36
N ILE A 73 14.48 14.39 20.06
CA ILE A 73 13.74 13.90 21.23
C ILE A 73 12.69 12.89 20.78
N GLY A 74 12.02 13.12 19.65
CA GLY A 74 11.13 12.13 19.04
C GLY A 74 11.82 10.78 18.80
N ASP A 75 13.00 10.78 18.17
CA ASP A 75 13.82 9.59 17.95
C ASP A 75 14.21 8.89 19.27
N ALA A 76 14.60 9.67 20.29
CA ALA A 76 14.99 9.14 21.60
C ALA A 76 13.80 8.50 22.35
N ILE A 77 12.62 9.13 22.26
CA ILE A 77 11.38 8.59 22.81
C ILE A 77 11.00 7.29 22.09
N GLU A 78 11.13 7.23 20.77
CA GLU A 78 10.84 6.02 20.01
C GLU A 78 11.71 4.84 20.47
N ARG A 79 13.00 5.11 20.73
CA ARG A 79 14.00 4.11 21.15
C ARG A 79 13.87 3.63 22.58
N SER A 80 13.25 4.41 23.48
CA SER A 80 13.05 4.01 24.88
C SER A 80 11.94 2.97 24.98
N LEU A 81 12.27 1.79 25.52
CA LEU A 81 11.32 0.70 25.70
C LEU A 81 10.63 0.73 27.08
N PHE A 82 11.17 1.46 28.05
CA PHE A 82 10.65 1.49 29.43
C PHE A 82 9.81 2.74 29.72
N SER A 83 9.55 3.58 28.71
CA SER A 83 8.82 4.85 28.87
C SER A 83 7.35 4.66 29.27
N ALA A 84 6.72 3.56 28.85
CA ALA A 84 5.27 3.30 28.98
C ALA A 84 4.40 4.51 28.58
N GLY A 85 4.80 5.24 27.54
CA GLY A 85 4.05 6.38 26.99
C GLY A 85 4.26 7.69 27.76
N ASN A 86 5.03 7.71 28.86
CA ASN A 86 5.16 8.88 29.71
C ASN A 86 5.93 10.01 29.05
N PHE A 87 6.97 9.68 28.27
CA PHE A 87 7.77 10.69 27.57
C PHE A 87 7.00 11.30 26.41
N GLU A 88 6.25 10.49 25.68
CA GLU A 88 5.37 10.88 24.58
C GLU A 88 4.31 11.87 25.05
N ARG A 89 3.62 11.55 26.16
CA ARG A 89 2.59 12.43 26.73
C ARG A 89 3.17 13.78 27.13
N ARG A 90 4.33 13.79 27.78
CA ARG A 90 5.02 15.04 28.18
C ARG A 90 5.55 15.81 26.97
N PHE A 91 6.15 15.13 26.01
CA PHE A 91 6.61 15.73 24.76
C PHE A 91 5.47 16.41 24.01
N ASN A 92 4.35 15.72 23.86
CA ASN A 92 3.15 16.26 23.21
C ASN A 92 2.52 17.41 24.00
N ASP A 93 2.48 17.33 25.34
CA ASP A 93 1.99 18.42 26.19
C ASP A 93 2.85 19.69 26.06
N LEU A 94 4.19 19.56 26.08
CA LEU A 94 5.11 20.68 25.87
C LEU A 94 4.92 21.31 24.48
N LYS A 95 4.74 20.48 23.44
CA LYS A 95 4.45 20.95 22.08
C LYS A 95 3.10 21.67 21.98
N ALA A 96 2.04 21.09 22.54
CA ALA A 96 0.70 21.66 22.51
C ALA A 96 0.63 23.01 23.23
N LYS A 97 1.39 23.17 24.32
CA LYS A 97 1.52 24.43 25.07
C LYS A 97 2.47 25.45 24.43
N ASN A 98 3.08 25.12 23.29
CA ASN A 98 4.05 25.97 22.60
C ASN A 98 5.23 26.41 23.51
N ILE A 99 5.64 25.54 24.44
CA ILE A 99 6.74 25.83 25.37
C ILE A 99 8.04 25.94 24.58
N ASP A 100 8.81 27.00 24.84
CA ASP A 100 10.13 27.24 24.23
C ASP A 100 11.03 26.01 24.43
N GLY A 101 11.59 25.47 23.35
CA GLY A 101 12.50 24.31 23.33
C GLY A 101 13.77 24.51 24.18
N LYS A 102 14.10 25.74 24.55
CA LYS A 102 15.22 26.09 25.46
C LYS A 102 14.83 26.11 26.94
N SER A 103 13.57 25.85 27.26
CA SER A 103 13.08 25.90 28.64
C SER A 103 13.62 24.74 29.51
N PRO A 104 13.70 24.94 30.84
CA PRO A 104 14.07 23.87 31.79
C PRO A 104 13.21 22.61 31.68
N GLU A 105 11.97 22.72 31.23
CA GLU A 105 11.03 21.61 31.07
C GLU A 105 11.48 20.64 29.97
N TRP A 106 11.94 21.15 28.83
CA TRP A 106 12.52 20.37 27.73
C TRP A 106 13.84 19.72 28.14
N LEU A 107 14.70 20.48 28.83
CA LEU A 107 15.96 19.96 29.41
C LEU A 107 15.72 18.77 30.34
N LYS A 108 14.75 18.92 31.23
CA LYS A 108 14.39 17.89 32.20
C LYS A 108 13.82 16.65 31.51
N LEU A 109 12.96 16.83 30.50
CA LEU A 109 12.45 15.70 29.72
C LEU A 109 13.59 14.95 29.02
N PHE A 110 14.52 15.68 28.39
CA PHE A 110 15.68 15.08 27.74
C PHE A 110 16.55 14.30 28.73
N ASP A 111 16.91 14.90 29.88
CA ASP A 111 17.72 14.24 30.91
C ASP A 111 17.04 12.96 31.43
N GLU A 112 15.74 12.99 31.65
CA GLU A 112 14.98 11.82 32.08
C GLU A 112 14.97 10.71 31.01
N ILE A 113 14.84 11.05 29.72
CA ILE A 113 14.94 10.10 28.61
C ILE A 113 16.34 9.48 28.58
N MET A 114 17.39 10.30 28.65
CA MET A 114 18.78 9.84 28.64
C MET A 114 19.10 8.92 29.82
N SER A 115 18.71 9.33 31.03
CA SER A 115 18.87 8.57 32.26
C SER A 115 18.14 7.23 32.18
N THR A 116 16.92 7.23 31.65
CA THR A 116 16.12 6.01 31.46
C THR A 116 16.76 5.09 30.44
N TYR A 117 17.24 5.61 29.32
CA TYR A 117 17.94 4.81 28.31
C TYR A 117 19.24 4.18 28.84
N LYS A 118 20.01 4.91 29.66
CA LYS A 118 21.20 4.36 30.34
C LYS A 118 20.84 3.19 31.24
N ILE A 119 19.74 3.31 31.98
CA ILE A 119 19.19 2.23 32.81
C ILE A 119 18.70 1.07 31.94
N GLU A 120 17.98 1.34 30.85
CA GLU A 120 17.48 0.33 29.90
C GLU A 120 18.59 -0.55 29.37
N LYS A 121 19.69 0.05 28.91
CA LYS A 121 20.86 -0.71 28.44
C LYS A 121 21.46 -1.61 29.51
N LYS A 122 21.50 -1.15 30.76
CA LYS A 122 22.03 -1.93 31.87
C LYS A 122 21.08 -3.03 32.31
N LEU A 123 19.76 -2.81 32.30
CA LEU A 123 18.76 -3.77 32.77
C LEU A 123 18.29 -4.76 31.70
N GLY A 124 18.29 -4.40 30.41
CA GLY A 124 17.81 -5.24 29.30
C GLY A 124 16.31 -5.59 29.30
N PHE A 125 15.65 -5.55 30.46
CA PHE A 125 14.22 -5.82 30.66
C PHE A 125 13.61 -4.80 31.62
N ASP A 126 12.33 -4.47 31.43
CA ASP A 126 11.58 -3.71 32.43
C ASP A 126 10.98 -4.67 33.48
N SER A 127 11.20 -4.40 34.77
CA SER A 127 10.73 -5.27 35.85
C SER A 127 9.21 -5.43 35.88
N LYS A 128 8.45 -4.40 35.49
CA LYS A 128 6.99 -4.45 35.48
C LYS A 128 6.49 -5.29 34.31
N ASN A 129 7.14 -5.18 33.15
CA ASN A 129 6.80 -6.01 31.99
C ASN A 129 7.13 -7.49 32.25
N VAL A 130 8.28 -7.78 32.88
CA VAL A 130 8.64 -9.16 33.30
C VAL A 130 7.63 -9.68 34.31
N LEU A 131 7.27 -8.90 35.34
CA LEU A 131 6.27 -9.28 36.33
C LEU A 131 4.90 -9.54 35.69
N ALA A 132 4.47 -8.71 34.74
CA ALA A 132 3.21 -8.89 34.02
C ALA A 132 3.21 -10.19 33.21
N ALA A 133 4.30 -10.47 32.49
CA ALA A 133 4.49 -11.72 31.75
C ALA A 133 4.45 -12.94 32.67
N VAL A 134 5.28 -12.95 33.72
CA VAL A 134 5.36 -14.05 34.71
C VAL A 134 4.02 -14.28 35.39
N LYS A 135 3.27 -13.22 35.72
CA LYS A 135 1.92 -13.32 36.29
C LYS A 135 0.94 -13.97 35.33
N ASP A 136 0.94 -13.59 34.05
CA ASP A 136 0.06 -14.18 33.04
C ASP A 136 0.42 -15.65 32.77
N ILE A 137 1.71 -15.96 32.62
CA ILE A 137 2.21 -17.33 32.45
C ILE A 137 1.83 -18.20 33.66
N SER A 138 2.05 -17.72 34.88
CA SER A 138 1.68 -18.43 36.12
C SER A 138 0.18 -18.69 36.20
N LYS A 139 -0.65 -17.72 35.78
CA LYS A 139 -2.11 -17.86 35.76
C LYS A 139 -2.55 -18.91 34.73
N LYS A 140 -1.97 -18.90 33.53
CA LYS A 140 -2.29 -19.82 32.42
C LYS A 140 -1.77 -21.24 32.68
N PHE A 141 -0.62 -21.39 33.33
CA PHE A 141 0.11 -22.65 33.46
C PHE A 141 0.38 -23.05 34.93
N LYS A 142 -0.63 -22.91 35.80
CA LYS A 142 -0.51 -23.14 37.26
C LYS A 142 0.22 -24.43 37.68
N LYS A 143 0.08 -25.51 36.90
CA LYS A 143 0.65 -26.84 37.23
C LYS A 143 2.03 -27.09 36.62
N SER A 144 2.41 -26.37 35.57
CA SER A 144 3.59 -26.67 34.75
C SER A 144 4.63 -25.54 34.72
N TYR A 145 4.26 -24.35 35.18
CA TYR A 145 5.18 -23.24 35.36
C TYR A 145 5.61 -23.14 36.83
N PRO A 146 6.93 -23.07 37.15
CA PRO A 146 7.40 -23.04 38.54
C PRO A 146 6.85 -21.85 39.32
N SER A 147 6.24 -22.12 40.48
CA SER A 147 5.60 -21.10 41.33
C SER A 147 6.59 -20.07 41.90
N LYS A 148 7.88 -20.43 42.01
CA LYS A 148 8.96 -19.54 42.49
C LYS A 148 9.03 -18.24 41.70
N TYR A 149 8.87 -18.30 40.38
CA TYR A 149 9.11 -17.15 39.49
C TYR A 149 8.20 -15.97 39.79
N LEU A 150 6.94 -16.21 40.20
CA LEU A 150 6.03 -15.11 40.55
C LEU A 150 6.43 -14.38 41.84
N ALA A 151 6.92 -15.13 42.83
CA ALA A 151 7.42 -14.53 44.07
C ALA A 151 8.70 -13.74 43.81
N ASP A 152 9.62 -14.33 43.04
CA ASP A 152 10.90 -13.71 42.68
C ASP A 152 10.71 -12.45 41.82
N ALA A 153 9.80 -12.48 40.83
CA ALA A 153 9.50 -11.32 39.99
C ALA A 153 8.94 -10.14 40.81
N LYS A 154 8.08 -10.41 41.81
CA LYS A 154 7.59 -9.37 42.74
C LYS A 154 8.72 -8.80 43.58
N ALA A 155 9.62 -9.65 44.07
CA ALA A 155 10.76 -9.22 44.86
C ALA A 155 11.74 -8.35 44.04
N TRP A 156 11.97 -8.69 42.77
CA TRP A 156 12.78 -7.88 41.86
C TRP A 156 12.14 -6.53 41.57
N ASP A 157 10.85 -6.50 41.25
CA ASP A 157 10.13 -5.24 40.97
C ASP A 157 10.16 -4.29 42.19
N ALA A 158 10.00 -4.83 43.41
CA ALA A 158 10.10 -4.05 44.63
C ALA A 158 11.50 -3.45 44.88
N LYS A 159 12.57 -4.14 44.48
CA LYS A 159 13.97 -3.66 44.60
C LYS A 159 14.35 -2.67 43.49
N MET A 160 13.63 -2.67 42.37
CA MET A 160 14.02 -1.97 41.15
C MET A 160 14.24 -0.46 41.31
N PRO A 161 13.45 0.29 42.12
CA PRO A 161 13.72 1.71 42.36
C PRO A 161 15.11 1.98 42.93
N ALA A 162 15.59 1.14 43.85
CA ALA A 162 16.92 1.29 44.45
C ALA A 162 18.03 0.94 43.46
N ILE A 163 17.85 -0.16 42.71
CA ILE A 163 18.79 -0.61 41.66
C ILE A 163 18.93 0.48 40.59
N LYS A 164 17.83 1.01 40.06
CA LYS A 164 17.83 2.09 39.06
C LYS A 164 18.61 3.33 39.57
N LYS A 165 18.42 3.72 40.83
CA LYS A 165 19.15 4.83 41.46
C LYS A 165 20.66 4.54 41.61
N GLY A 166 21.04 3.31 41.93
CA GLY A 166 22.43 2.88 42.01
C GLY A 166 23.12 2.84 40.64
N LEU A 167 22.44 2.35 39.61
CA LEU A 167 22.95 2.30 38.22
C LEU A 167 23.28 3.69 37.67
N LEU A 168 22.47 4.70 37.96
CA LEU A 168 22.77 6.09 37.57
C LEU A 168 24.05 6.64 38.23
N LYS A 169 24.43 6.09 39.37
CA LYS A 169 25.66 6.42 40.10
C LYS A 169 26.83 5.48 39.80
N SER A 170 26.67 4.56 38.84
CA SER A 170 27.66 3.53 38.51
C SER A 170 28.07 2.69 39.74
N ASP A 171 27.13 2.40 40.64
CA ASP A 171 27.37 1.57 41.82
C ASP A 171 27.62 0.10 41.40
N PRO A 172 28.80 -0.49 41.71
CA PRO A 172 29.11 -1.88 41.34
C PRO A 172 28.11 -2.91 41.88
N ALA A 173 27.51 -2.66 43.05
CA ALA A 173 26.49 -3.55 43.61
C ALA A 173 25.21 -3.52 42.78
N ALA A 174 24.79 -2.34 42.32
CA ALA A 174 23.62 -2.20 41.46
C ALA A 174 23.86 -2.79 40.06
N GLU A 175 25.09 -2.68 39.53
CA GLU A 175 25.46 -3.33 38.25
C GLU A 175 25.38 -4.86 38.35
N LYS A 176 25.90 -5.45 39.43
CA LYS A 176 25.77 -6.88 39.69
C LYS A 176 24.31 -7.32 39.80
N GLN A 177 23.49 -6.57 40.55
CA GLN A 177 22.07 -6.84 40.69
C GLN A 177 21.31 -6.72 39.36
N ALA A 178 21.73 -5.83 38.47
CA ALA A 178 21.16 -5.72 37.12
C ALA A 178 21.46 -6.96 36.26
N GLU A 179 22.68 -7.51 36.33
CA GLU A 179 23.01 -8.77 35.64
C GLU A 179 22.24 -9.96 36.23
N GLU A 180 22.11 -10.04 37.56
CA GLU A 180 21.30 -11.07 38.24
C GLU A 180 19.83 -10.99 37.83
N PHE A 181 19.27 -9.77 37.74
CA PHE A 181 17.91 -9.55 37.26
C PHE A 181 17.75 -9.95 35.78
N LYS A 182 18.72 -9.62 34.91
CA LYS A 182 18.71 -10.06 33.50
C LYS A 182 18.69 -11.56 33.36
N ALA A 183 19.55 -12.25 34.12
CA ALA A 183 19.60 -13.71 34.14
C ALA A 183 18.26 -14.29 34.61
N PHE A 184 17.69 -13.75 35.70
CA PHE A 184 16.37 -14.14 36.20
C PHE A 184 15.27 -13.94 35.15
N ALA A 185 15.18 -12.74 34.55
CA ALA A 185 14.14 -12.42 33.57
C ALA A 185 14.21 -13.37 32.38
N ARG A 186 15.42 -13.62 31.85
CA ARG A 186 15.66 -14.61 30.80
C ARG A 186 15.19 -16.01 31.20
N GLU A 187 15.61 -16.50 32.37
CA GLU A 187 15.23 -17.83 32.88
C GLU A 187 13.71 -17.95 33.02
N ALA A 188 13.08 -16.98 33.68
CA ALA A 188 11.65 -16.99 33.98
C ALA A 188 10.79 -16.94 32.71
N LEU A 189 11.18 -16.16 31.70
CA LEU A 189 10.45 -16.05 30.44
C LEU A 189 10.64 -17.30 29.56
N LEU A 190 11.85 -17.87 29.48
CA LEU A 190 12.12 -19.10 28.72
C LEU A 190 11.54 -20.36 29.38
N ALA A 191 11.24 -20.32 30.69
CA ALA A 191 10.54 -21.39 31.38
C ALA A 191 9.06 -21.53 30.99
N ASN A 192 8.54 -20.69 30.09
CA ASN A 192 7.18 -20.77 29.58
C ASN A 192 6.88 -22.16 28.97
N PRO A 193 5.88 -22.91 29.47
CA PRO A 193 5.56 -24.24 28.99
C PRO A 193 5.14 -24.32 27.51
N LEU A 194 4.75 -23.21 26.88
CA LEU A 194 4.48 -23.17 25.43
C LEU A 194 5.73 -23.45 24.60
N LEU A 195 6.89 -22.92 25.03
CA LEU A 195 8.15 -23.07 24.30
C LEU A 195 8.60 -24.53 24.27
N LYS A 196 8.35 -25.29 25.34
CA LYS A 196 8.64 -26.74 25.41
C LYS A 196 7.86 -27.57 24.39
N LYS A 197 6.69 -27.11 23.92
CA LYS A 197 5.88 -27.83 22.92
C LYS A 197 6.42 -27.67 21.50
N GLN A 198 7.23 -26.65 21.26
CA GLN A 198 7.89 -26.37 19.99
C GLN A 198 9.35 -26.01 20.28
N LYS A 199 10.10 -27.00 20.81
CA LYS A 199 11.44 -26.75 21.33
C LYS A 199 12.49 -26.54 20.23
N ASP A 200 12.40 -27.30 19.14
CA ASP A 200 13.38 -27.32 18.07
C ASP A 200 13.08 -26.21 17.05
N TRP A 201 14.05 -25.33 16.80
CA TRP A 201 13.94 -24.23 15.86
C TRP A 201 15.12 -24.22 14.89
N ILE A 202 14.88 -23.68 13.71
CA ILE A 202 15.91 -23.38 12.70
C ILE A 202 15.95 -21.89 12.38
N PHE A 203 17.08 -21.41 11.87
CA PHE A 203 17.26 -20.06 11.35
C PHE A 203 18.34 -20.05 10.26
N ILE A 204 18.35 -19.01 9.45
CA ILE A 204 19.41 -18.75 8.46
C ILE A 204 20.53 -17.96 9.14
N LYS A 205 21.77 -18.41 9.01
CA LYS A 205 22.96 -17.60 9.26
C LYS A 205 23.52 -17.15 7.91
N ARG A 206 23.46 -15.85 7.66
CA ARG A 206 23.96 -15.18 6.46
C ARG A 206 25.28 -14.48 6.72
N LYS A 207 26.22 -14.59 5.78
CA LYS A 207 27.53 -13.96 5.91
C LYS A 207 27.42 -12.43 5.92
N TYR A 208 28.27 -11.76 6.69
CA TYR A 208 28.44 -10.30 6.55
C TYR A 208 28.90 -9.91 5.14
N GLY A 209 28.39 -8.79 4.63
CA GLY A 209 28.75 -8.26 3.32
C GLY A 209 27.98 -8.88 2.15
N THR A 210 27.04 -9.80 2.40
CA THR A 210 26.01 -10.16 1.40
C THR A 210 25.28 -8.87 0.98
N PRO A 211 25.17 -8.57 -0.33
CA PRO A 211 24.57 -7.33 -0.81
C PRO A 211 23.21 -7.08 -0.20
N PHE A 212 23.03 -5.88 0.36
CA PHE A 212 21.75 -5.44 0.92
C PHE A 212 21.16 -6.38 1.98
N ASP A 213 22.01 -7.06 2.75
CA ASP A 213 21.65 -8.10 3.73
C ASP A 213 20.92 -9.32 3.11
N GLY A 214 20.91 -9.44 1.78
CA GLY A 214 20.12 -10.42 1.03
C GLY A 214 18.62 -10.14 1.09
N LEU A 215 18.22 -8.86 1.17
CA LEU A 215 16.82 -8.42 1.14
C LEU A 215 16.60 -7.54 -0.09
N PRO A 216 15.54 -7.79 -0.89
CA PRO A 216 15.19 -6.91 -2.00
C PRO A 216 14.62 -5.59 -1.46
N SER A 217 14.60 -4.53 -2.28
CA SER A 217 13.86 -3.32 -1.90
C SER A 217 12.35 -3.60 -1.81
N ASN A 218 11.57 -2.69 -1.21
CA ASN A 218 10.14 -2.94 -0.93
C ASN A 218 9.27 -3.04 -2.20
N TRP A 219 9.77 -2.56 -3.33
CA TRP A 219 9.17 -2.67 -4.66
C TRP A 219 9.82 -3.77 -5.54
N GLN A 220 10.75 -4.57 -5.00
CA GLN A 220 11.56 -5.52 -5.79
C GLN A 220 11.31 -6.99 -5.43
N GLY A 221 11.31 -7.88 -6.41
CA GLY A 221 11.35 -9.34 -6.18
C GLY A 221 12.76 -9.90 -5.96
N ASN A 222 12.86 -11.18 -5.55
CA ASN A 222 14.16 -11.86 -5.38
C ASN A 222 14.98 -11.92 -6.67
N HIS A 223 14.34 -11.82 -7.84
CA HIS A 223 15.02 -11.85 -9.14
C HIS A 223 16.15 -10.81 -9.30
N LEU A 224 16.25 -9.75 -8.49
CA LEU A 224 17.40 -8.82 -8.51
C LEU A 224 18.60 -9.27 -7.66
N LEU A 225 18.47 -10.36 -6.91
CA LEU A 225 19.45 -10.84 -5.95
C LEU A 225 20.31 -12.02 -6.47
N ARG A 226 20.54 -12.10 -7.79
CA ARG A 226 21.15 -13.28 -8.48
C ARG A 226 22.67 -13.42 -8.38
N ASP A 227 23.36 -12.62 -7.57
CA ASP A 227 24.83 -12.63 -7.49
C ASP A 227 25.38 -13.81 -6.66
N ARG A 228 25.34 -15.01 -7.25
CA ARG A 228 25.74 -16.30 -6.65
C ARG A 228 26.99 -16.24 -5.75
N PRO A 229 28.15 -15.74 -6.24
CA PRO A 229 29.40 -15.76 -5.47
C PRO A 229 29.38 -14.98 -4.16
N ARG A 230 28.41 -14.09 -3.96
CA ARG A 230 28.27 -13.30 -2.72
C ARG A 230 27.41 -13.99 -1.65
N TRP A 231 26.84 -15.14 -1.97
CA TRP A 231 26.05 -15.96 -1.07
C TRP A 231 26.90 -17.05 -0.43
N GLY A 232 26.46 -17.51 0.74
CA GLY A 232 27.12 -18.54 1.53
C GLY A 232 26.33 -18.82 2.79
N ASP A 233 25.00 -18.88 2.62
CA ASP A 233 24.04 -19.01 3.71
C ASP A 233 24.09 -20.41 4.32
N GLU A 234 23.82 -20.48 5.61
CA GLU A 234 23.79 -21.70 6.39
C GLU A 234 22.43 -21.80 7.10
N ILE A 235 21.91 -23.03 7.26
CA ILE A 235 20.77 -23.28 8.15
C ILE A 235 21.32 -23.86 9.46
N TRP A 236 20.91 -23.27 10.57
CA TRP A 236 21.29 -23.69 11.92
C TRP A 236 20.07 -24.11 12.72
N LYS A 237 20.25 -25.06 13.63
CA LYS A 237 19.22 -25.59 14.52
C LYS A 237 19.56 -25.29 15.98
N PHE A 238 18.57 -24.96 16.80
CA PHE A 238 18.74 -24.75 18.26
C PHE A 238 17.49 -25.15 19.06
N ASP A 239 17.64 -25.34 20.37
CA ASP A 239 16.54 -25.51 21.31
C ASP A 239 16.13 -24.15 21.90
N ILE A 240 14.90 -23.70 21.67
CA ILE A 240 14.43 -22.39 22.17
C ILE A 240 14.40 -22.29 23.70
N THR A 241 14.30 -23.42 24.41
CA THR A 241 14.31 -23.46 25.88
C THR A 241 15.72 -23.45 26.46
N ASN A 242 16.72 -23.80 25.66
CA ASN A 242 18.14 -23.64 25.97
C ASN A 242 18.90 -23.14 24.73
N PRO A 243 18.76 -21.85 24.39
CA PRO A 243 19.20 -21.35 23.10
C PRO A 243 20.72 -21.13 23.02
N ALA A 244 21.52 -21.54 24.00
CA ALA A 244 22.97 -21.41 23.93
C ALA A 244 23.63 -22.43 22.99
N ASP A 245 22.98 -23.57 22.71
CA ASP A 245 23.52 -24.66 21.87
C ASP A 245 22.85 -24.66 20.48
N ALA A 246 23.46 -23.94 19.53
CA ALA A 246 23.07 -23.97 18.11
C ALA A 246 24.05 -24.84 17.29
N LYS A 247 23.53 -25.61 16.35
CA LYS A 247 24.31 -26.53 15.50
C LYS A 247 24.03 -26.27 14.03
N LEU A 248 25.07 -26.35 13.22
CA LEU A 248 24.95 -26.30 11.77
C LEU A 248 24.10 -27.49 11.30
N LEU A 249 23.06 -27.21 10.54
CA LEU A 249 22.19 -28.21 9.91
C LEU A 249 22.54 -28.40 8.44
N PHE A 250 22.72 -27.28 7.71
CA PHE A 250 22.92 -27.33 6.26
C PHE A 250 23.79 -26.18 5.76
N LYS A 251 24.65 -26.50 4.80
CA LYS A 251 25.45 -25.57 4.00
C LYS A 251 25.79 -26.26 2.68
N SER A 252 25.57 -25.60 1.55
CA SER A 252 25.91 -26.16 0.23
C SER A 252 26.34 -25.07 -0.75
N SER A 253 27.34 -25.38 -1.59
CA SER A 253 27.71 -24.55 -2.74
C SER A 253 26.68 -24.64 -3.88
N ASP A 254 25.94 -25.74 -3.96
CA ASP A 254 24.94 -25.97 -5.00
C ASP A 254 23.67 -25.14 -4.74
N ALA A 255 23.43 -24.80 -3.48
CA ALA A 255 22.36 -23.94 -3.03
C ALA A 255 22.90 -22.84 -2.08
N PRO A 256 23.63 -21.85 -2.61
CA PRO A 256 24.44 -20.94 -1.78
C PRO A 256 23.63 -19.86 -1.07
N ALA A 257 22.42 -19.57 -1.56
CA ALA A 257 21.50 -18.60 -0.97
C ALA A 257 20.35 -19.37 -0.32
N VAL A 258 20.00 -19.05 0.92
CA VAL A 258 18.83 -19.64 1.58
C VAL A 258 17.90 -18.49 1.94
N THR A 259 16.69 -18.52 1.42
CA THR A 259 15.63 -17.56 1.77
C THR A 259 14.26 -18.20 1.57
N ASP A 260 13.23 -17.60 2.15
CA ASP A 260 11.84 -18.04 2.05
C ASP A 260 11.62 -19.48 2.57
N MET A 261 12.23 -19.81 3.70
CA MET A 261 12.12 -21.14 4.29
C MET A 261 10.67 -21.48 4.66
N CYS A 262 10.31 -22.73 4.38
CA CYS A 262 9.02 -23.33 4.72
C CYS A 262 9.23 -24.75 5.25
N VAL A 263 8.83 -25.00 6.50
CA VAL A 263 8.87 -26.34 7.10
C VAL A 263 7.55 -27.08 6.80
N ASP A 264 7.63 -28.30 6.29
CA ASP A 264 6.44 -29.13 5.99
C ASP A 264 5.65 -29.48 7.26
N TRP A 265 4.43 -29.95 7.10
CA TRP A 265 3.47 -30.17 8.17
C TRP A 265 3.94 -31.19 9.22
N ASP A 266 4.69 -32.21 8.83
CA ASP A 266 5.23 -33.21 9.76
C ASP A 266 6.59 -32.82 10.38
N GLY A 267 7.15 -31.68 9.96
CA GLY A 267 8.43 -31.18 10.44
C GLY A 267 9.66 -31.92 9.90
N LYS A 268 9.51 -32.81 8.91
CA LYS A 268 10.61 -33.64 8.41
C LYS A 268 11.34 -33.04 7.22
N LYS A 269 10.80 -32.00 6.60
CA LYS A 269 11.33 -31.38 5.39
C LYS A 269 11.32 -29.86 5.48
N ILE A 270 12.31 -29.24 4.85
CA ILE A 270 12.49 -27.80 4.78
C ILE A 270 12.61 -27.42 3.31
N MET A 271 11.64 -26.68 2.79
CA MET A 271 11.74 -26.02 1.48
C MET A 271 12.33 -24.62 1.64
N PHE A 272 13.07 -24.15 0.64
CA PHE A 272 13.58 -22.79 0.56
C PHE A 272 13.88 -22.40 -0.90
N SER A 273 13.99 -21.10 -1.15
CA SER A 273 14.49 -20.54 -2.40
C SER A 273 16.02 -20.50 -2.37
N SER A 274 16.65 -20.96 -3.46
CA SER A 274 18.07 -20.76 -3.71
C SER A 274 18.31 -20.47 -5.18
N LEU A 275 19.46 -19.89 -5.49
CA LEU A 275 19.92 -19.81 -6.86
C LEU A 275 20.35 -21.22 -7.34
N ASP A 276 20.24 -21.52 -8.65
CA ASP A 276 20.80 -22.70 -9.35
C ASP A 276 22.06 -22.37 -10.18
N GLU A 277 22.81 -23.34 -10.71
CA GLU A 277 24.10 -23.10 -11.40
C GLU A 277 24.10 -21.98 -12.48
N LYS A 278 22.94 -21.63 -13.04
CA LYS A 278 22.73 -20.54 -14.01
C LYS A 278 22.35 -19.20 -13.37
N SER A 279 22.46 -19.09 -12.04
CA SER A 279 22.03 -17.96 -11.22
C SER A 279 20.54 -17.62 -11.35
N ARG A 280 19.68 -18.63 -11.53
CA ARG A 280 18.22 -18.48 -11.51
C ARG A 280 17.68 -18.88 -10.15
N TRP A 281 16.66 -18.19 -9.64
CA TRP A 281 16.01 -18.65 -8.41
C TRP A 281 15.19 -19.91 -8.68
N GLN A 282 15.35 -20.91 -7.84
CA GLN A 282 14.63 -22.18 -7.85
C GLN A 282 14.24 -22.56 -6.42
N LEU A 283 13.25 -23.44 -6.30
CA LEU A 283 12.86 -24.03 -5.03
C LEU A 283 13.65 -25.30 -4.78
N TYR A 284 14.16 -25.45 -3.56
CA TYR A 284 14.87 -26.62 -3.08
C TYR A 284 14.17 -27.17 -1.83
N GLU A 285 14.38 -28.46 -1.58
CA GLU A 285 13.94 -29.18 -0.39
C GLU A 285 15.12 -29.94 0.19
N ILE A 286 15.24 -29.92 1.52
CA ILE A 286 16.15 -30.77 2.29
C ILE A 286 15.37 -31.50 3.37
N ASP A 287 15.90 -32.63 3.81
CA ASP A 287 15.39 -33.31 4.99
C ASP A 287 15.80 -32.54 6.27
N SER A 288 15.00 -32.71 7.33
CA SER A 288 15.19 -32.04 8.63
C SER A 288 16.48 -32.40 9.37
N ASP A 289 17.23 -33.37 8.86
CA ASP A 289 18.56 -33.77 9.31
C ASP A 289 19.71 -33.11 8.51
N GLY A 290 19.37 -32.31 7.49
CA GLY A 290 20.32 -31.60 6.63
C GLY A 290 20.74 -32.36 5.37
N ASN A 291 20.22 -33.56 5.14
CA ASN A 291 20.58 -34.41 4.01
C ASN A 291 19.58 -34.28 2.84
N ASN A 292 19.87 -35.00 1.75
CA ASN A 292 18.96 -35.21 0.61
C ASN A 292 18.46 -33.92 -0.07
N LEU A 293 19.37 -32.95 -0.27
CA LEU A 293 19.07 -31.74 -1.04
C LEU A 293 18.55 -32.08 -2.44
N LYS A 294 17.39 -31.52 -2.78
CA LYS A 294 16.72 -31.74 -4.06
C LYS A 294 16.09 -30.44 -4.56
N MET A 295 16.22 -30.16 -5.86
CA MET A 295 15.44 -29.11 -6.53
C MET A 295 13.99 -29.58 -6.76
N LEU A 296 13.02 -28.74 -6.39
CA LEU A 296 11.59 -28.99 -6.53
C LEU A 296 11.00 -28.35 -7.79
N SER A 297 11.44 -27.14 -8.13
CA SER A 297 11.01 -26.49 -9.37
C SER A 297 11.69 -27.14 -10.59
N PRO A 298 11.11 -27.06 -11.80
CA PRO A 298 11.61 -27.82 -12.95
C PRO A 298 13.00 -27.40 -13.47
N GLY A 299 13.41 -26.14 -13.29
CA GLY A 299 14.70 -25.64 -13.79
C GLY A 299 14.86 -25.61 -15.33
N LEU A 300 13.75 -25.70 -16.10
CA LEU A 300 13.78 -25.92 -17.55
C LEU A 300 13.97 -24.66 -18.43
N TYR A 301 13.76 -23.46 -17.90
CA TYR A 301 13.80 -22.22 -18.70
C TYR A 301 14.79 -21.21 -18.12
N ASP A 302 15.60 -20.59 -18.97
CA ASP A 302 16.76 -19.78 -18.53
C ASP A 302 16.37 -18.38 -18.00
N ASP A 303 15.18 -17.88 -18.35
CA ASP A 303 14.71 -16.52 -18.06
C ASP A 303 13.51 -16.46 -17.10
N ILE A 304 13.32 -17.55 -16.35
CA ILE A 304 12.28 -17.70 -15.32
C ILE A 304 12.91 -18.02 -13.98
N ASP A 305 12.44 -17.30 -12.97
CA ASP A 305 12.76 -17.49 -11.56
C ASP A 305 11.55 -18.08 -10.85
N ASN A 306 11.79 -19.02 -9.94
CA ASN A 306 10.79 -19.64 -9.08
C ASN A 306 11.28 -19.55 -7.63
N TYR A 307 10.52 -18.88 -6.76
CA TYR A 307 10.92 -18.60 -5.37
C TYR A 307 9.70 -18.46 -4.45
N ASP A 308 9.94 -18.27 -3.15
CA ASP A 308 8.95 -18.04 -2.09
C ASP A 308 7.80 -19.06 -2.10
N GLY A 309 8.18 -20.32 -1.94
CA GLY A 309 7.26 -21.46 -1.94
C GLY A 309 6.57 -21.69 -0.60
N VAL A 310 5.36 -22.25 -0.65
CA VAL A 310 4.65 -22.77 0.53
C VAL A 310 4.04 -24.14 0.25
N TYR A 311 4.23 -25.08 1.18
CA TYR A 311 3.57 -26.39 1.14
C TYR A 311 2.07 -26.24 1.37
N LEU A 312 1.27 -26.86 0.50
CA LEU A 312 -0.17 -26.99 0.70
C LEU A 312 -0.52 -28.26 1.47
N PRO A 313 -1.66 -28.28 2.19
CA PRO A 313 -2.18 -29.51 2.79
C PRO A 313 -2.41 -30.64 1.77
N SER A 314 -2.65 -30.32 0.50
CA SER A 314 -2.80 -31.32 -0.57
C SER A 314 -1.50 -32.02 -0.95
N GLY A 315 -0.33 -31.51 -0.54
CA GLY A 315 0.99 -31.95 -1.00
C GLY A 315 1.50 -31.25 -2.26
N LYS A 316 0.69 -30.37 -2.86
CA LYS A 316 1.11 -29.41 -3.90
C LYS A 316 1.88 -28.25 -3.27
N ILE A 317 2.50 -27.41 -4.11
CA ILE A 317 3.24 -26.20 -3.69
C ILE A 317 2.67 -25.00 -4.42
N ILE A 318 2.40 -23.91 -3.69
CA ILE A 318 2.24 -22.57 -4.28
C ILE A 318 3.56 -21.83 -4.19
N PHE A 319 3.93 -21.09 -5.22
CA PHE A 319 5.20 -20.38 -5.31
C PHE A 319 5.09 -19.14 -6.20
N VAL A 320 6.04 -18.22 -6.06
CA VAL A 320 6.18 -17.05 -6.93
C VAL A 320 6.99 -17.44 -8.17
N SER A 321 6.50 -17.06 -9.35
CA SER A 321 7.24 -17.22 -10.61
C SER A 321 7.18 -15.97 -11.48
N THR A 322 8.26 -15.70 -12.21
CA THR A 322 8.34 -14.59 -13.18
C THR A 322 7.84 -14.98 -14.58
N ALA A 323 7.27 -16.17 -14.75
CA ALA A 323 6.81 -16.71 -16.04
C ALA A 323 5.72 -15.90 -16.76
N CYS A 324 5.16 -14.85 -16.14
CA CYS A 324 4.19 -13.93 -16.74
C CYS A 324 4.80 -12.93 -17.74
N PHE A 325 6.12 -12.71 -17.69
CA PHE A 325 6.83 -11.71 -18.52
C PHE A 325 6.25 -10.30 -18.41
N VAL A 326 5.75 -9.94 -17.23
CA VAL A 326 5.36 -8.57 -16.86
C VAL A 326 6.56 -7.86 -16.23
N GLY A 327 6.66 -6.56 -16.43
CA GLY A 327 7.63 -5.70 -15.75
C GLY A 327 6.92 -4.67 -14.89
N VAL A 328 7.55 -4.21 -13.81
CA VAL A 328 6.97 -3.14 -12.98
C VAL A 328 7.04 -1.80 -13.73
N PRO A 329 5.91 -1.13 -14.04
CA PRO A 329 5.94 0.02 -14.93
C PRO A 329 6.63 1.26 -14.36
N CYS A 330 6.57 1.50 -13.04
CA CYS A 330 7.17 2.69 -12.42
C CYS A 330 8.72 2.72 -12.50
N VAL A 331 9.36 1.58 -12.78
CA VAL A 331 10.81 1.45 -13.00
C VAL A 331 11.14 1.05 -14.44
N GLY A 332 10.26 1.40 -15.39
CA GLY A 332 10.46 1.12 -16.81
C GLY A 332 10.48 -0.37 -17.15
N GLY A 333 9.86 -1.22 -16.32
CA GLY A 333 9.79 -2.66 -16.50
C GLY A 333 11.08 -3.42 -16.18
N ALA A 334 12.08 -2.77 -15.57
CA ALA A 334 13.35 -3.40 -15.23
C ALA A 334 13.22 -4.43 -14.10
N ASP A 335 12.24 -4.26 -13.22
CA ASP A 335 11.89 -5.23 -12.18
C ASP A 335 10.90 -6.26 -12.73
N TYR A 336 11.24 -7.54 -12.63
CA TYR A 336 10.41 -8.63 -13.13
C TYR A 336 9.38 -9.03 -12.09
N VAL A 337 8.13 -8.86 -12.51
CA VAL A 337 6.94 -9.18 -11.75
C VAL A 337 6.88 -10.68 -11.43
N GLY A 338 6.60 -10.99 -10.17
CA GLY A 338 6.33 -12.34 -9.69
C GLY A 338 4.84 -12.54 -9.42
N ASN A 339 4.24 -13.56 -10.03
CA ASN A 339 2.86 -13.97 -9.76
C ASN A 339 2.87 -15.32 -9.04
N LEU A 340 1.75 -15.70 -8.42
CA LEU A 340 1.60 -17.00 -7.77
C LEU A 340 1.22 -18.08 -8.78
N TYR A 341 1.88 -19.23 -8.65
CA TYR A 341 1.65 -20.45 -9.41
C TYR A 341 1.51 -21.62 -8.46
N ILE A 342 0.86 -22.69 -8.90
CA ILE A 342 0.77 -23.97 -8.20
C ILE A 342 1.45 -25.07 -9.01
N MET A 343 2.12 -26.01 -8.34
CA MET A 343 2.66 -27.23 -8.97
C MET A 343 2.44 -28.46 -8.10
N ASP A 344 2.45 -29.63 -8.73
CA ASP A 344 2.64 -30.92 -8.05
C ASP A 344 4.14 -31.30 -8.09
N PRO A 345 4.89 -31.14 -6.99
CA PRO A 345 6.31 -31.49 -6.95
C PRO A 345 6.56 -33.00 -7.02
N LYS A 346 5.52 -33.84 -6.90
CA LYS A 346 5.61 -35.31 -6.94
C LYS A 346 5.21 -35.90 -8.29
N ALA A 347 4.94 -35.06 -9.30
CA ALA A 347 4.54 -35.51 -10.64
C ALA A 347 5.59 -36.36 -11.38
N GLY A 348 6.84 -36.40 -10.91
CA GLY A 348 7.90 -37.25 -11.43
C GLY A 348 9.07 -36.45 -11.98
N SER A 349 9.36 -36.61 -13.29
CA SER A 349 10.46 -35.87 -13.95
C SER A 349 10.20 -34.35 -13.97
N PRO A 350 11.23 -33.51 -14.15
CA PRO A 350 11.08 -32.06 -14.29
C PRO A 350 10.00 -31.65 -15.31
N GLU A 351 9.89 -32.35 -16.44
CA GLU A 351 8.89 -32.09 -17.48
C GLU A 351 7.47 -32.43 -17.03
N LYS A 352 7.31 -33.44 -16.16
CA LYS A 352 5.99 -33.77 -15.58
C LYS A 352 5.60 -32.77 -14.51
N VAL A 353 6.54 -32.31 -13.69
CA VAL A 353 6.31 -31.21 -12.73
C VAL A 353 5.93 -29.94 -13.48
N ASP A 354 6.66 -29.59 -14.54
CA ASP A 354 6.37 -28.45 -15.41
C ASP A 354 4.96 -28.51 -16.04
N LYS A 355 4.51 -29.70 -16.49
CA LYS A 355 3.15 -29.91 -17.00
C LYS A 355 2.05 -29.78 -15.92
N SER A 356 2.41 -29.90 -14.64
CA SER A 356 1.46 -29.72 -13.53
C SER A 356 1.28 -28.26 -13.12
N ILE A 357 2.12 -27.35 -13.63
CA ILE A 357 2.13 -25.94 -13.23
C ILE A 357 0.87 -25.23 -13.76
N ARG A 358 0.25 -24.41 -12.90
CA ARG A 358 -0.83 -23.49 -13.27
C ARG A 358 -0.64 -22.13 -12.60
N GLN A 359 -0.87 -21.06 -13.35
CA GLN A 359 -0.88 -19.69 -12.84
C GLN A 359 -2.16 -19.43 -12.03
N LEU A 360 -2.01 -18.76 -10.89
CA LEU A 360 -3.11 -18.43 -9.98
C LEU A 360 -3.42 -16.93 -9.95
N THR A 361 -2.44 -16.05 -10.13
CA THR A 361 -2.65 -14.59 -10.05
C THR A 361 -2.15 -13.88 -11.29
N PHE A 362 -2.67 -12.68 -11.57
CA PHE A 362 -2.55 -12.01 -12.88
C PHE A 362 -2.30 -10.51 -12.71
N GLU A 363 -1.35 -10.16 -11.85
CA GLU A 363 -1.15 -8.79 -11.38
C GLU A 363 -0.29 -7.92 -12.32
N GLN A 364 -0.45 -6.60 -12.19
CA GLN A 364 0.39 -5.58 -12.84
C GLN A 364 1.80 -5.56 -12.26
N ASP A 365 1.89 -5.54 -10.93
CA ASP A 365 3.12 -5.57 -10.17
C ASP A 365 3.26 -6.95 -9.54
N ALA A 366 3.68 -7.10 -8.28
CA ALA A 366 4.08 -8.41 -7.76
C ALA A 366 3.22 -8.93 -6.60
N ASP A 367 3.08 -10.25 -6.56
CA ASP A 367 2.64 -11.01 -5.40
C ASP A 367 3.82 -11.64 -4.66
N TRP A 368 3.76 -11.62 -3.34
CA TRP A 368 4.80 -12.17 -2.47
C TRP A 368 4.24 -12.90 -1.26
N MET A 369 5.10 -13.70 -0.64
CA MET A 369 4.96 -14.24 0.71
C MET A 369 3.69 -15.07 0.91
N PRO A 370 3.37 -16.04 0.03
CA PRO A 370 2.19 -16.87 0.21
C PRO A 370 2.30 -17.70 1.49
N ARG A 371 1.27 -17.70 2.33
CA ARG A 371 1.19 -18.50 3.56
C ARG A 371 -0.18 -19.15 3.70
N VAL A 372 -0.20 -20.42 4.11
CA VAL A 372 -1.46 -21.14 4.34
C VAL A 372 -2.08 -20.69 5.67
N MET A 373 -3.36 -20.29 5.61
CA MET A 373 -4.20 -19.89 6.72
C MET A 373 -4.73 -21.10 7.50
N ASN A 374 -5.25 -20.87 8.71
CA ASN A 374 -5.76 -21.95 9.58
C ASN A 374 -6.96 -22.72 8.98
N ASP A 375 -7.66 -22.13 8.02
CA ASP A 375 -8.82 -22.70 7.31
C ASP A 375 -8.47 -23.37 5.97
N GLY A 376 -7.17 -23.41 5.60
CA GLY A 376 -6.70 -24.02 4.37
C GLY A 376 -6.65 -23.07 3.16
N ARG A 377 -7.13 -21.82 3.29
CA ARG A 377 -6.90 -20.76 2.29
C ARG A 377 -5.45 -20.29 2.31
N VAL A 378 -5.05 -19.52 1.31
CA VAL A 378 -3.71 -18.93 1.20
C VAL A 378 -3.84 -17.42 1.29
N MET A 379 -3.06 -16.80 2.19
CA MET A 379 -2.87 -15.35 2.26
C MET A 379 -1.55 -14.96 1.58
N TYR A 380 -1.49 -13.79 0.97
CA TYR A 380 -0.30 -13.29 0.26
C TYR A 380 -0.35 -11.76 0.16
N THR A 381 0.80 -11.12 0.00
CA THR A 381 0.88 -9.67 -0.24
C THR A 381 0.80 -9.42 -1.74
N ARG A 382 -0.11 -8.54 -2.17
CA ARG A 382 -0.22 -8.02 -3.54
C ARG A 382 0.21 -6.57 -3.57
N TRP A 383 1.09 -6.21 -4.52
CA TRP A 383 1.27 -4.82 -4.92
C TRP A 383 0.38 -4.53 -6.13
N GLU A 384 -0.44 -3.48 -6.06
CA GLU A 384 -1.24 -3.01 -7.19
C GLU A 384 -1.39 -1.49 -7.17
N TYR A 385 -1.37 -0.81 -8.31
CA TYR A 385 -1.74 0.62 -8.38
C TYR A 385 -2.41 1.01 -9.70
N THR A 386 -3.11 0.07 -10.30
CA THR A 386 -3.88 0.35 -11.51
C THR A 386 -4.92 1.45 -11.24
N ASP A 387 -4.76 2.58 -11.96
CA ASP A 387 -5.54 3.82 -11.79
C ASP A 387 -5.55 4.39 -10.36
N ASN A 388 -4.57 4.05 -9.52
CA ASN A 388 -4.45 4.45 -8.11
C ASN A 388 -3.04 4.98 -7.76
N SER A 389 -2.81 5.49 -6.54
CA SER A 389 -1.47 5.87 -6.08
C SER A 389 -0.53 4.66 -6.05
N HIS A 390 0.66 4.80 -6.63
CA HIS A 390 1.63 3.72 -6.78
C HIS A 390 2.49 3.45 -5.54
N TYR A 391 2.55 4.38 -4.59
CA TYR A 391 3.48 4.26 -3.47
C TYR A 391 3.01 3.27 -2.38
N PHE A 392 1.78 3.40 -1.88
CA PHE A 392 1.37 2.78 -0.61
C PHE A 392 0.41 1.58 -0.74
N ALA A 393 0.37 0.94 -1.91
CA ALA A 393 -0.63 -0.08 -2.22
C ALA A 393 -0.10 -1.51 -2.19
N ARG A 394 0.39 -1.96 -1.01
CA ARG A 394 0.77 -3.36 -0.78
C ARG A 394 -0.21 -4.03 0.18
N ILE A 395 -1.24 -4.59 -0.42
CA ILE A 395 -2.46 -5.06 0.22
C ILE A 395 -2.29 -6.53 0.59
N LEU A 396 -2.85 -6.92 1.73
CA LEU A 396 -2.90 -8.32 2.11
C LEU A 396 -4.13 -8.97 1.47
N MET A 397 -3.91 -9.99 0.65
CA MET A 397 -4.93 -10.73 -0.10
C MET A 397 -5.11 -12.14 0.47
N ARG A 398 -6.21 -12.79 0.08
CA ARG A 398 -6.45 -14.22 0.31
C ARG A 398 -7.14 -14.88 -0.88
N MET A 399 -6.96 -16.20 -1.02
CA MET A 399 -7.64 -17.04 -2.01
C MET A 399 -7.72 -18.51 -1.57
N ASN A 400 -8.52 -19.32 -2.27
CA ASN A 400 -8.41 -20.78 -2.18
C ASN A 400 -7.11 -21.26 -2.86
N PRO A 401 -6.56 -22.42 -2.48
CA PRO A 401 -5.33 -22.95 -3.09
C PRO A 401 -5.38 -23.17 -4.60
N ASP A 402 -6.56 -23.29 -5.20
CA ASP A 402 -6.74 -23.43 -6.65
C ASP A 402 -6.87 -22.08 -7.40
N GLY A 403 -6.72 -20.96 -6.70
CA GLY A 403 -6.79 -19.61 -7.25
C GLY A 403 -8.18 -18.98 -7.22
N THR A 404 -9.22 -19.72 -6.81
CA THR A 404 -10.60 -19.20 -6.70
C THR A 404 -10.78 -18.33 -5.45
N SER A 405 -11.86 -17.55 -5.41
CA SER A 405 -12.27 -16.72 -4.27
C SER A 405 -11.20 -15.71 -3.83
N GLN A 406 -10.53 -15.08 -4.80
CA GLN A 406 -9.56 -14.04 -4.51
C GLN A 406 -10.27 -12.82 -3.92
N SER A 407 -9.76 -12.31 -2.79
CA SER A 407 -10.33 -11.15 -2.10
C SER A 407 -9.27 -10.44 -1.29
N SER A 408 -9.44 -9.13 -1.08
CA SER A 408 -8.64 -8.41 -0.09
C SER A 408 -8.95 -8.93 1.31
N TYR A 409 -7.90 -9.06 2.12
CA TYR A 409 -7.97 -9.44 3.52
C TYR A 409 -7.68 -8.26 4.45
N TYR A 410 -6.76 -7.35 4.09
CA TYR A 410 -6.47 -6.12 4.86
C TYR A 410 -5.79 -5.05 4.00
N GLY A 411 -6.15 -3.78 4.21
CA GLY A 411 -5.42 -2.61 3.67
C GLY A 411 -5.86 -2.12 2.29
N SER A 412 -6.88 -2.73 1.66
CA SER A 412 -7.44 -2.18 0.42
C SER A 412 -8.10 -0.82 0.69
N THR A 413 -7.98 0.11 -0.25
CA THR A 413 -8.45 1.51 -0.13
C THR A 413 -7.96 2.24 1.12
N SER A 414 -6.72 1.98 1.53
CA SER A 414 -6.10 2.60 2.70
C SER A 414 -4.70 3.10 2.37
N PHE A 415 -4.29 4.21 2.97
CA PHE A 415 -2.89 4.65 2.89
C PHE A 415 -1.99 3.96 3.91
N TRP A 416 -2.55 3.59 5.07
CA TRP A 416 -1.89 2.75 6.05
C TRP A 416 -2.55 1.37 6.10
N PRO A 417 -1.81 0.27 6.24
CA PRO A 417 -0.36 0.21 6.34
C PRO A 417 0.31 0.50 4.99
N ASN A 418 1.37 1.30 5.01
CA ASN A 418 2.11 1.74 3.82
C ASN A 418 2.64 0.57 2.96
N SER A 419 3.16 -0.46 3.64
CA SER A 419 3.58 -1.72 3.05
C SER A 419 3.41 -2.85 4.05
N ILE A 420 2.81 -3.98 3.65
CA ILE A 420 2.58 -5.17 4.50
C ILE A 420 3.48 -6.33 4.04
N PHE A 421 4.38 -6.81 4.91
CA PHE A 421 5.33 -7.90 4.59
C PHE A 421 5.36 -9.02 5.62
N TYR A 422 5.72 -10.23 5.17
CA TYR A 422 5.95 -11.43 6.00
C TYR A 422 4.78 -11.79 6.91
N SER A 423 3.55 -11.56 6.41
CA SER A 423 2.34 -11.82 7.17
C SER A 423 2.21 -13.30 7.54
N ARG A 424 1.84 -13.59 8.79
CA ARG A 424 1.55 -14.95 9.26
C ARG A 424 0.26 -15.00 10.08
N PRO A 425 -0.58 -16.03 9.88
CA PRO A 425 -1.77 -16.21 10.69
C PRO A 425 -1.39 -16.55 12.14
N ILE A 426 -2.16 -16.03 13.10
CA ILE A 426 -2.03 -16.47 14.49
C ILE A 426 -2.62 -17.88 14.60
N PRO A 427 -1.89 -18.86 15.17
CA PRO A 427 -2.40 -20.22 15.34
C PRO A 427 -3.73 -20.23 16.09
N LYS A 428 -4.70 -21.02 15.61
CA LYS A 428 -6.06 -21.18 16.18
C LYS A 428 -6.94 -19.92 16.14
N SER A 429 -6.56 -18.88 15.40
CA SER A 429 -7.41 -17.71 15.14
C SER A 429 -7.98 -17.73 13.73
N ALA A 430 -9.22 -17.30 13.56
CA ALA A 430 -9.83 -17.14 12.23
C ALA A 430 -9.51 -15.80 11.56
N THR A 431 -9.19 -14.77 12.36
CA THR A 431 -9.13 -13.37 11.90
C THR A 431 -7.82 -12.66 12.22
N LYS A 432 -6.97 -13.24 13.09
CA LYS A 432 -5.75 -12.57 13.56
C LYS A 432 -4.51 -13.00 12.78
N PHE A 433 -3.63 -12.03 12.53
CA PHE A 433 -2.34 -12.25 11.90
C PHE A 433 -1.29 -11.25 12.42
N VAL A 434 -0.02 -11.57 12.25
CA VAL A 434 1.10 -10.64 12.49
C VAL A 434 1.75 -10.28 11.17
N SER A 435 2.30 -9.08 11.07
CA SER A 435 2.96 -8.61 9.85
C SER A 435 4.01 -7.54 10.15
N ILE A 436 4.93 -7.34 9.21
CA ILE A 436 5.91 -6.24 9.22
C ILE A 436 5.37 -5.09 8.39
N ILE A 437 5.25 -3.92 9.01
CA ILE A 437 4.85 -2.68 8.35
C ILE A 437 6.09 -1.84 8.03
N SER A 438 6.23 -1.43 6.77
CA SER A 438 7.38 -0.68 6.26
C SER A 438 6.97 0.40 5.26
N GLY A 439 7.94 1.17 4.75
CA GLY A 439 7.74 2.21 3.72
C GLY A 439 7.64 1.64 2.30
N HIS A 440 7.49 2.51 1.29
CA HIS A 440 7.69 2.14 -0.11
C HIS A 440 9.17 2.23 -0.50
N HIS A 441 9.87 3.29 -0.07
CA HIS A 441 11.32 3.41 -0.15
C HIS A 441 11.98 3.28 1.23
N GLY A 442 13.31 3.46 1.24
CA GLY A 442 14.12 3.46 2.46
C GLY A 442 14.55 2.05 2.84
N THR A 443 14.38 1.74 4.12
CA THR A 443 14.80 0.47 4.72
C THR A 443 14.13 -0.73 4.04
N ARG A 444 14.96 -1.67 3.60
CA ARG A 444 14.54 -2.85 2.82
C ARG A 444 13.87 -3.90 3.70
N ARG A 445 12.60 -4.17 3.41
CA ARG A 445 11.68 -5.24 3.89
C ARG A 445 11.46 -5.32 5.40
N SER A 446 12.37 -4.78 6.21
CA SER A 446 12.23 -4.68 7.66
C SER A 446 11.40 -3.47 8.05
N GLY A 447 10.88 -3.51 9.28
CA GLY A 447 10.12 -2.41 9.84
C GLY A 447 9.50 -2.77 11.17
N GLU A 448 8.30 -2.25 11.39
CA GLU A 448 7.54 -2.40 12.63
C GLU A 448 6.78 -3.74 12.63
N LEU A 449 6.86 -4.51 13.73
CA LEU A 449 6.02 -5.70 13.89
C LEU A 449 4.66 -5.31 14.46
N HIS A 450 3.58 -5.73 13.80
CA HIS A 450 2.20 -5.45 14.22
C HIS A 450 1.37 -6.75 14.31
N LEU A 451 0.46 -6.79 15.28
CA LEU A 451 -0.64 -7.77 15.38
C LEU A 451 -1.93 -7.10 14.90
N PHE A 452 -2.69 -7.82 14.08
CA PHE A 452 -3.96 -7.41 13.50
C PHE A 452 -5.09 -8.39 13.81
N ASP A 453 -6.32 -7.90 13.80
CA ASP A 453 -7.56 -8.66 13.88
C ASP A 453 -8.59 -8.09 12.89
N THR A 454 -8.85 -8.82 11.80
CA THR A 454 -9.77 -8.38 10.75
C THR A 454 -11.23 -8.27 11.20
N SER A 455 -11.60 -8.85 12.35
CA SER A 455 -12.93 -8.67 12.93
C SER A 455 -13.18 -7.25 13.47
N ARG A 456 -12.11 -6.48 13.71
CA ARG A 456 -12.20 -5.08 14.19
C ARG A 456 -12.27 -4.06 13.05
N GLY A 457 -11.95 -4.48 11.83
CA GLY A 457 -11.89 -3.63 10.64
C GLY A 457 -10.73 -4.04 9.75
N THR A 458 -10.78 -3.60 8.49
CA THR A 458 -9.78 -3.93 7.46
C THR A 458 -9.23 -2.71 6.74
N LEU A 459 -9.71 -1.52 7.11
CA LEU A 459 -9.31 -0.24 6.53
C LEU A 459 -8.41 0.49 7.52
N GLU A 460 -7.38 1.14 7.01
CA GLU A 460 -6.43 1.93 7.80
C GLU A 460 -5.98 1.17 9.06
N GLU A 461 -5.97 1.82 10.22
CA GLU A 461 -5.54 1.26 11.50
C GLU A 461 -6.63 0.47 12.26
N GLN A 462 -7.85 0.36 11.72
CA GLN A 462 -9.01 -0.18 12.45
C GLN A 462 -8.78 -1.58 13.02
N GLY A 463 -8.13 -2.46 12.25
CA GLY A 463 -7.84 -3.83 12.67
C GLY A 463 -6.55 -4.00 13.46
N ARG A 464 -5.76 -2.94 13.66
CA ARG A 464 -4.49 -3.02 14.42
C ARG A 464 -4.79 -3.28 15.90
N VAL A 465 -4.18 -4.32 16.45
CA VAL A 465 -4.30 -4.71 17.86
C VAL A 465 -3.12 -4.19 18.67
N HIS A 466 -1.88 -4.41 18.19
CA HIS A 466 -0.66 -4.07 18.92
C HIS A 466 0.51 -3.83 17.97
N LYS A 467 1.42 -2.91 18.31
CA LYS A 467 2.75 -2.79 17.68
C LYS A 467 3.79 -3.30 18.68
N PHE A 468 4.72 -4.15 18.26
CA PHE A 468 5.78 -4.66 19.12
C PHE A 468 7.09 -3.90 18.81
N PRO A 469 7.77 -3.29 19.80
CA PRO A 469 7.34 -3.01 21.17
C PRO A 469 6.58 -1.66 21.30
N THR A 470 5.38 -1.65 21.91
CA THR A 470 4.65 -0.43 22.34
C THR A 470 3.69 -0.61 23.54
N TYR A 471 3.90 -1.59 24.41
CA TYR A 471 3.08 -1.88 25.58
C TYR A 471 2.95 -0.66 26.49
N GLY A 472 1.70 -0.21 26.69
CA GLY A 472 1.38 1.00 27.44
C GLY A 472 1.63 2.32 26.70
N ARG A 473 2.02 2.28 25.42
CA ARG A 473 2.18 3.45 24.54
C ARG A 473 1.00 3.53 23.57
N GLU A 474 0.60 4.74 23.23
CA GLU A 474 -0.32 4.96 22.11
C GLU A 474 0.47 4.90 20.80
N TYR A 475 -0.10 4.24 19.79
CA TYR A 475 0.44 4.22 18.44
C TYR A 475 -0.42 5.09 17.54
N VAL A 476 0.22 5.95 16.76
CA VAL A 476 -0.40 6.77 15.72
C VAL A 476 0.10 6.25 14.37
N ALA A 477 -0.84 5.80 13.53
CA ALA A 477 -0.54 5.41 12.16
C ALA A 477 -0.02 6.62 11.38
N LYS A 478 1.03 6.41 10.58
CA LYS A 478 1.66 7.46 9.78
C LYS A 478 1.83 6.97 8.35
N THR A 479 1.40 7.78 7.40
CA THR A 479 1.68 7.56 5.97
C THR A 479 2.95 8.31 5.59
N LYS A 480 4.04 7.58 5.37
CA LYS A 480 5.34 8.12 4.96
C LYS A 480 6.04 7.17 3.98
N ASP A 481 6.64 7.73 2.93
CA ASP A 481 7.41 6.97 1.92
C ASP A 481 8.52 6.12 2.57
N THR A 482 9.32 6.75 3.43
CA THR A 482 10.38 6.11 4.23
C THR A 482 9.95 5.92 5.68
N LEU A 483 8.84 5.20 5.88
CA LEU A 483 8.17 5.06 7.19
C LEU A 483 9.11 4.67 8.33
N VAL A 484 10.01 3.72 8.09
CA VAL A 484 10.81 3.08 9.14
C VAL A 484 12.30 3.44 9.09
N ASP A 485 12.68 4.46 8.33
CA ASP A 485 14.06 4.95 8.34
C ASP A 485 14.38 5.61 9.69
N GLY A 486 15.45 5.13 10.35
CA GLY A 486 15.84 5.60 11.67
C GLY A 486 14.98 5.08 12.83
N VAL A 487 13.92 4.33 12.54
CA VAL A 487 13.02 3.71 13.52
C VAL A 487 13.65 2.42 14.06
N TRP A 488 13.59 2.19 15.36
CA TRP A 488 14.15 1.01 16.02
C TRP A 488 13.20 0.45 17.08
N PRO A 489 13.26 -0.87 17.36
CA PRO A 489 14.04 -1.88 16.64
C PRO A 489 13.50 -2.17 15.24
N GLN A 490 14.38 -2.61 14.33
CA GLN A 490 13.99 -3.13 13.02
C GLN A 490 13.69 -4.62 13.15
N MET A 491 12.53 -5.06 12.65
CA MET A 491 12.10 -6.45 12.75
C MET A 491 11.81 -7.07 11.39
N LEU A 492 12.04 -8.39 11.30
CA LEU A 492 11.83 -9.23 10.13
C LEU A 492 11.33 -10.62 10.52
N HIS A 493 10.71 -11.28 9.54
CA HIS A 493 10.39 -12.72 9.58
C HIS A 493 9.70 -13.18 10.87
N PRO A 494 8.58 -12.56 11.28
CA PRO A 494 7.89 -12.96 12.49
C PRO A 494 7.31 -14.37 12.34
N TYR A 495 7.41 -15.16 13.41
CA TYR A 495 6.73 -16.44 13.59
C TYR A 495 5.91 -16.42 14.88
N PRO A 496 4.57 -16.35 14.80
CA PRO A 496 3.73 -16.38 15.98
C PRO A 496 3.64 -17.80 16.55
N ILE A 497 4.11 -18.01 17.78
CA ILE A 497 3.79 -19.22 18.55
C ILE A 497 2.33 -19.13 19.02
N THR A 498 1.95 -17.93 19.47
CA THR A 498 0.58 -17.51 19.81
C THR A 498 0.46 -16.01 19.53
N GLU A 499 -0.71 -15.40 19.80
CA GLU A 499 -0.83 -13.93 19.80
C GLU A 499 0.00 -13.25 20.90
N ASP A 500 0.35 -13.98 21.96
CA ASP A 500 1.11 -13.45 23.10
C ASP A 500 2.62 -13.58 22.93
N PHE A 501 3.10 -14.42 22.00
CA PHE A 501 4.52 -14.81 21.87
C PHE A 501 4.92 -14.99 20.42
N ILE A 502 5.87 -14.18 19.96
CA ILE A 502 6.35 -14.13 18.57
C ILE A 502 7.87 -14.28 18.57
N VAL A 503 8.41 -15.14 17.71
CA VAL A 503 9.85 -15.21 17.43
C VAL A 503 10.13 -14.41 16.16
N ALA A 504 11.12 -13.54 16.17
CA ALA A 504 11.46 -12.70 15.01
C ALA A 504 12.96 -12.46 14.91
N ALA A 505 13.42 -12.10 13.72
CA ALA A 505 14.75 -11.50 13.55
C ALA A 505 14.66 -10.02 13.93
N ILE A 506 15.56 -9.54 14.78
CA ILE A 506 15.58 -8.16 15.29
C ILE A 506 16.96 -7.56 15.10
N ARG A 507 17.01 -6.28 14.72
CA ARG A 507 18.22 -5.46 14.68
C ARG A 507 17.97 -4.16 15.44
N THR A 508 18.99 -3.71 16.17
CA THR A 508 19.04 -2.39 16.83
C THR A 508 20.34 -1.67 16.41
N PRO A 509 20.53 -0.39 16.75
CA PRO A 509 21.80 0.30 16.50
C PRO A 509 23.02 -0.38 17.16
N GLU A 510 22.81 -1.13 18.24
CA GLU A 510 23.87 -1.81 19.00
C GLU A 510 24.01 -3.29 18.66
N MET A 511 23.04 -3.86 17.95
CA MET A 511 22.88 -5.29 17.78
C MET A 511 22.50 -5.58 16.35
N ASN A 512 23.35 -6.33 15.65
CA ASN A 512 22.99 -6.78 14.31
C ASN A 512 21.86 -7.83 14.36
N TRP A 513 21.34 -8.23 13.20
CA TRP A 513 20.27 -9.23 13.07
C TRP A 513 20.50 -10.48 13.93
N GLY A 514 19.68 -10.62 14.97
CA GLY A 514 19.64 -11.75 15.89
C GLY A 514 18.22 -12.29 16.05
N ILE A 515 18.10 -13.56 16.45
CA ILE A 515 16.80 -14.19 16.66
C ILE A 515 16.34 -13.92 18.08
N CYS A 516 15.15 -13.36 18.26
CA CYS A 516 14.61 -13.00 19.56
C CYS A 516 13.18 -13.54 19.74
N LEU A 517 12.81 -13.82 20.98
CA LEU A 517 11.43 -14.03 21.41
C LEU A 517 10.89 -12.71 21.96
N ILE A 518 9.70 -12.32 21.51
CA ILE A 518 8.97 -11.12 21.96
C ILE A 518 7.65 -11.58 22.56
N ASP A 519 7.28 -11.04 23.73
CA ASP A 519 5.95 -11.23 24.29
C ASP A 519 5.05 -9.99 24.15
N LYS A 520 3.75 -10.13 24.46
CA LYS A 520 2.78 -9.02 24.39
C LYS A 520 3.02 -7.85 25.37
N TYR A 521 3.94 -8.04 26.33
CA TYR A 521 4.39 -7.01 27.25
C TYR A 521 5.72 -6.41 26.81
N ASP A 522 6.14 -6.71 25.58
CA ASP A 522 7.36 -6.25 24.92
C ASP A 522 8.67 -6.72 25.56
N ASN A 523 8.67 -7.79 26.35
CA ASN A 523 9.93 -8.38 26.75
C ASN A 523 10.60 -9.01 25.52
N ILE A 524 11.82 -8.56 25.19
CA ILE A 524 12.63 -9.09 24.08
C ILE A 524 13.72 -9.98 24.66
N VAL A 525 13.55 -11.30 24.53
CA VAL A 525 14.53 -12.29 24.96
C VAL A 525 15.40 -12.70 23.77
N MET A 526 16.68 -12.35 23.81
CA MET A 526 17.64 -12.77 22.79
C MET A 526 17.81 -14.29 22.77
N LEU A 527 17.53 -14.95 21.66
CA LEU A 527 17.72 -16.40 21.50
C LEU A 527 19.08 -16.70 20.87
N GLN A 528 19.37 -16.11 19.71
CA GLN A 528 20.60 -16.36 18.95
C GLN A 528 21.23 -15.07 18.45
N THR A 529 22.55 -15.02 18.47
CA THR A 529 23.37 -13.94 17.88
C THR A 529 24.56 -14.52 17.14
N ALA A 530 25.04 -13.83 16.10
CA ALA A 530 26.28 -14.18 15.42
C ALA A 530 27.26 -13.01 15.41
N LYS A 531 28.54 -13.28 15.69
CA LYS A 531 29.62 -12.30 15.58
C LYS A 531 30.09 -12.10 14.14
N ASP A 532 29.93 -13.12 13.30
CA ASP A 532 30.45 -13.25 11.92
C ASP A 532 29.33 -13.40 10.87
N GLY A 533 28.06 -13.18 11.24
CA GLY A 533 26.95 -13.11 10.29
C GLY A 533 25.73 -12.38 10.82
N MET A 534 24.65 -12.50 10.06
CA MET A 534 23.29 -12.00 10.32
C MET A 534 22.33 -13.17 10.41
N LEU A 535 21.37 -13.12 11.33
CA LEU A 535 20.43 -14.22 11.56
C LEU A 535 19.02 -13.88 11.08
N PHE A 536 18.40 -14.77 10.30
CA PHE A 536 17.10 -14.54 9.67
C PHE A 536 16.16 -15.76 9.75
N GLU A 537 14.89 -15.52 9.43
CA GLU A 537 13.85 -16.54 9.21
C GLU A 537 13.77 -17.65 10.28
N PRO A 538 13.51 -17.30 11.55
CA PRO A 538 13.34 -18.32 12.58
C PRO A 538 12.05 -19.12 12.35
N LEU A 539 12.15 -20.45 12.28
CA LEU A 539 11.02 -21.36 12.12
C LEU A 539 11.09 -22.53 13.12
N PRO A 540 9.96 -23.00 13.67
CA PRO A 540 9.95 -24.23 14.43
C PRO A 540 10.15 -25.42 13.48
N LEU A 541 11.08 -26.31 13.85
CA LEU A 541 11.32 -27.58 13.18
C LEU A 541 10.57 -28.68 13.94
N ALA A 542 9.25 -28.66 13.81
CA ALA A 542 8.36 -29.58 14.52
C ALA A 542 7.10 -29.86 13.70
N ALA A 543 6.43 -30.98 14.00
CA ALA A 543 5.12 -31.29 13.44
C ALA A 543 4.08 -30.25 13.87
N ARG A 544 3.21 -29.86 12.94
CA ARG A 544 2.16 -28.85 13.12
C ARG A 544 0.81 -29.41 12.68
N LYS A 545 -0.27 -28.83 13.21
CA LYS A 545 -1.61 -29.17 12.76
C LYS A 545 -1.75 -28.77 11.29
N LYS A 546 -1.97 -29.77 10.43
CA LYS A 546 -2.25 -29.59 9.01
C LYS A 546 -3.64 -28.95 8.83
N PRO A 547 -3.77 -27.79 8.16
CA PRO A 547 -5.06 -27.20 7.83
C PRO A 547 -5.92 -28.12 6.94
N PRO A 548 -7.24 -27.88 6.83
CA PRO A 548 -8.11 -28.60 5.90
C PRO A 548 -7.60 -28.52 4.46
N VAL A 549 -7.77 -29.61 3.70
CA VAL A 549 -7.56 -29.61 2.25
C VAL A 549 -8.83 -29.08 1.60
N LEU A 550 -8.73 -27.94 0.90
CA LEU A 550 -9.84 -27.42 0.10
C LEU A 550 -9.85 -28.12 -1.27
N PRO A 551 -11.01 -28.57 -1.77
CA PRO A 551 -11.11 -29.23 -3.08
C PRO A 551 -10.71 -28.31 -4.23
N ASP A 552 -9.91 -28.83 -5.17
CA ASP A 552 -9.47 -28.14 -6.39
C ASP A 552 -10.57 -28.23 -7.46
N GLN A 553 -11.40 -27.18 -7.57
CA GLN A 553 -12.50 -27.15 -8.54
C GLN A 553 -11.98 -26.84 -9.94
N VAL A 554 -10.94 -26.02 -10.04
CA VAL A 554 -10.39 -25.56 -11.33
C VAL A 554 -9.76 -26.71 -12.10
N SER A 555 -8.90 -27.52 -11.47
CA SER A 555 -8.30 -28.67 -12.16
C SER A 555 -9.36 -29.69 -12.59
N LYS A 556 -10.41 -29.91 -11.77
CA LYS A 556 -11.53 -30.77 -12.14
C LYS A 556 -12.27 -30.23 -13.37
N ASN A 557 -12.55 -28.93 -13.40
CA ASN A 557 -13.23 -28.27 -14.53
C ASN A 557 -12.38 -28.34 -15.81
N LEU A 558 -11.07 -28.11 -15.72
CA LEU A 558 -10.15 -28.21 -16.85
C LEU A 558 -9.95 -29.64 -17.33
N GLN A 559 -10.05 -30.64 -16.45
CA GLN A 559 -10.05 -32.05 -16.87
C GLN A 559 -11.30 -32.37 -17.71
N ALA A 560 -12.46 -31.84 -17.31
CA ALA A 560 -13.72 -32.02 -18.05
C ALA A 560 -13.74 -31.24 -19.37
N ASN A 561 -13.17 -30.02 -19.38
CA ASN A 561 -13.03 -29.19 -20.57
C ASN A 561 -11.67 -28.46 -20.55
N PRO A 562 -10.64 -29.00 -21.23
CA PRO A 562 -9.30 -28.39 -21.25
C PRO A 562 -9.26 -26.99 -21.85
N LYS A 563 -10.24 -26.63 -22.68
CA LYS A 563 -10.34 -25.31 -23.32
C LYS A 563 -11.26 -24.35 -22.56
N LEU A 564 -11.67 -24.68 -21.34
CA LEU A 564 -12.51 -23.80 -20.53
C LEU A 564 -11.74 -22.52 -20.20
N ASP A 565 -12.25 -21.41 -20.72
CA ASP A 565 -11.63 -20.08 -20.67
C ASP A 565 -12.57 -19.04 -20.06
N LYS A 566 -13.61 -19.48 -19.34
CA LYS A 566 -14.71 -18.66 -18.83
C LYS A 566 -15.11 -19.05 -17.42
N GLY A 567 -15.68 -18.09 -16.71
CA GLY A 567 -16.39 -18.26 -15.45
C GLY A 567 -17.53 -17.24 -15.35
N ASN A 568 -18.12 -17.08 -14.17
CA ASN A 568 -19.23 -16.16 -13.94
C ASN A 568 -18.93 -15.18 -12.81
N ILE A 569 -19.56 -14.01 -12.87
CA ILE A 569 -19.69 -13.08 -11.76
C ILE A 569 -21.15 -13.04 -11.35
N PHE A 570 -21.41 -13.15 -10.05
CA PHE A 570 -22.72 -12.94 -9.45
C PHE A 570 -22.69 -11.80 -8.44
N LEU A 571 -23.36 -10.70 -8.78
CA LEU A 571 -23.51 -9.52 -7.94
C LEU A 571 -24.90 -9.53 -7.31
N ASN A 572 -24.95 -9.58 -5.98
CA ASN A 572 -26.21 -9.67 -5.26
C ASN A 572 -27.02 -8.37 -5.35
N ASP A 573 -26.43 -7.25 -4.96
CA ASP A 573 -27.03 -5.92 -5.08
C ASP A 573 -25.94 -4.85 -5.17
N ILE A 574 -25.79 -4.25 -6.35
CA ILE A 574 -24.73 -3.25 -6.59
C ILE A 574 -24.78 -2.06 -5.62
N TYR A 575 -25.96 -1.72 -5.07
CA TYR A 575 -26.17 -0.57 -4.18
C TYR A 575 -25.88 -0.86 -2.71
N GLN A 576 -25.56 -2.11 -2.33
CA GLN A 576 -25.37 -2.46 -0.92
C GLN A 576 -24.01 -2.00 -0.36
N GLY A 577 -23.02 -1.75 -1.23
CA GLY A 577 -21.67 -1.34 -0.83
C GLY A 577 -21.44 0.18 -0.87
N PRO A 578 -20.41 0.68 -0.15
CA PRO A 578 -20.09 2.10 -0.09
C PRO A 578 -19.66 2.70 -1.44
N GLY A 579 -19.24 1.88 -2.40
CA GLY A 579 -18.81 2.32 -3.73
C GLY A 579 -19.91 2.95 -4.59
N LEU A 580 -21.18 2.86 -4.18
CA LEU A 580 -22.31 3.57 -4.80
C LEU A 580 -23.19 4.32 -3.77
N ALA A 581 -22.65 4.62 -2.59
CA ALA A 581 -23.39 5.35 -1.56
C ALA A 581 -23.92 6.70 -2.09
N GLY A 582 -25.24 6.90 -1.98
CA GLY A 582 -25.91 8.13 -2.44
C GLY A 582 -26.38 8.11 -3.90
N ILE A 583 -25.99 7.10 -4.71
CA ILE A 583 -26.55 6.93 -6.05
C ILE A 583 -27.98 6.37 -5.95
N PRO A 584 -28.98 7.00 -6.59
CA PRO A 584 -30.34 6.50 -6.58
C PRO A 584 -30.44 5.08 -7.14
N ARG A 585 -31.19 4.22 -6.44
CA ARG A 585 -31.46 2.86 -6.90
C ARG A 585 -32.18 2.89 -8.25
N GLY A 586 -31.69 2.09 -9.18
CA GLY A 586 -32.17 2.03 -10.56
C GLY A 586 -31.40 2.95 -11.52
N GLU A 587 -30.50 3.81 -11.05
CA GLU A 587 -29.66 4.64 -11.92
C GLU A 587 -28.70 3.79 -12.76
N VAL A 588 -28.09 2.76 -12.16
CA VAL A 588 -27.25 1.79 -12.85
C VAL A 588 -28.10 0.92 -13.80
N LYS A 589 -27.81 0.98 -15.09
CA LYS A 589 -28.49 0.19 -16.15
C LYS A 589 -27.65 -0.97 -16.66
N ALA A 590 -26.33 -0.84 -16.62
CA ALA A 590 -25.41 -1.85 -17.12
C ALA A 590 -24.08 -1.79 -16.36
N LEU A 591 -23.28 -2.85 -16.49
CA LEU A 591 -21.87 -2.86 -16.14
C LEU A 591 -21.04 -2.89 -17.42
N ARG A 592 -20.07 -1.97 -17.57
CA ARG A 592 -18.98 -2.14 -18.53
C ARG A 592 -18.00 -3.17 -17.98
N VAL A 593 -17.62 -4.13 -18.82
CA VAL A 593 -16.64 -5.16 -18.52
C VAL A 593 -15.41 -4.94 -19.40
N PHE A 594 -14.24 -4.80 -18.79
CA PHE A 594 -12.97 -4.66 -19.51
C PHE A 594 -11.84 -5.38 -18.76
N GLU A 595 -10.77 -5.68 -19.47
CA GLU A 595 -9.56 -6.28 -18.90
C GLU A 595 -8.36 -5.33 -19.04
N TYR A 596 -7.41 -5.46 -18.12
CA TYR A 596 -6.10 -4.81 -18.23
C TYR A 596 -5.09 -5.69 -18.98
N ASN A 597 -4.25 -5.06 -19.81
CA ASN A 597 -3.10 -5.68 -20.45
C ASN A 597 -1.81 -4.95 -20.03
N TYR A 598 -1.10 -5.55 -19.08
CA TYR A 598 0.03 -4.93 -18.38
C TYR A 598 1.32 -4.90 -19.19
N THR A 599 2.24 -4.01 -18.78
CA THR A 599 3.51 -3.76 -19.48
C THR A 599 4.41 -4.98 -19.58
N TYR A 600 5.20 -5.05 -20.65
CA TYR A 600 6.26 -6.05 -20.80
C TYR A 600 7.50 -5.68 -19.98
N ARG A 601 8.37 -6.66 -19.73
CA ARG A 601 9.70 -6.40 -19.14
C ARG A 601 10.47 -5.40 -20.00
N ASN A 602 11.17 -4.48 -19.35
CA ASN A 602 11.94 -3.39 -19.97
C ASN A 602 11.08 -2.41 -20.79
N MET A 603 9.80 -2.29 -20.42
CA MET A 603 8.86 -1.27 -20.89
C MET A 603 8.07 -0.71 -19.71
N GLY A 604 7.61 0.53 -19.79
CA GLY A 604 6.73 1.13 -18.78
C GLY A 604 6.94 2.63 -18.63
N GLY A 605 6.10 3.24 -17.80
CA GLY A 605 6.09 4.68 -17.51
C GLY A 605 4.68 5.26 -17.51
N HIS A 606 4.44 6.27 -16.68
CA HIS A 606 3.14 6.94 -16.51
C HIS A 606 2.71 7.77 -17.73
N ASP A 607 3.60 7.95 -18.70
CA ASP A 607 3.38 8.74 -19.92
C ASP A 607 3.61 7.92 -21.19
N VAL A 608 3.41 6.60 -21.10
CA VAL A 608 3.48 5.67 -22.23
C VAL A 608 2.11 5.40 -22.81
N ILE A 609 1.15 4.90 -22.04
CA ILE A 609 -0.18 4.53 -22.56
C ILE A 609 -1.08 5.75 -22.74
N GLY A 610 -1.02 6.72 -21.82
CA GLY A 610 -1.64 8.03 -21.93
C GLY A 610 -0.83 9.05 -21.12
N GLN A 611 -1.00 10.35 -21.40
CA GLN A 611 -0.29 11.41 -20.66
C GLN A 611 -1.03 11.74 -19.36
N GLU A 612 -0.39 11.49 -18.21
CA GLU A 612 -1.02 11.71 -16.88
C GLU A 612 -2.39 11.01 -16.77
N GLY A 613 -2.49 9.79 -17.32
CA GLY A 613 -3.72 9.02 -17.42
C GLY A 613 -3.47 7.56 -17.05
N SER A 614 -4.08 6.64 -17.80
CA SER A 614 -3.88 5.20 -17.57
C SER A 614 -2.41 4.78 -17.78
N TRP A 615 -1.87 3.98 -16.85
CA TRP A 615 -0.59 3.29 -17.01
C TRP A 615 -0.68 2.07 -17.94
N ASP A 616 -1.89 1.52 -18.09
CA ASP A 616 -2.12 0.21 -18.69
C ASP A 616 -3.10 0.27 -19.85
N VAL A 617 -2.93 -0.65 -20.79
CA VAL A 617 -3.86 -0.86 -21.89
C VAL A 617 -5.16 -1.46 -21.35
N LYS A 618 -6.30 -0.87 -21.71
CA LYS A 618 -7.65 -1.33 -21.32
C LYS A 618 -8.36 -1.92 -22.53
N LYS A 619 -8.72 -3.21 -22.44
CA LYS A 619 -9.43 -3.94 -23.50
C LYS A 619 -10.89 -4.15 -23.12
N ILE A 620 -11.79 -3.54 -23.88
CA ILE A 620 -13.22 -3.60 -23.59
C ILE A 620 -13.79 -4.92 -24.10
N HIS A 621 -14.42 -5.68 -23.21
CA HIS A 621 -15.23 -6.84 -23.58
C HIS A 621 -16.62 -6.41 -24.01
N GLY A 622 -17.22 -5.46 -23.29
CA GLY A 622 -18.52 -4.89 -23.64
C GLY A 622 -19.34 -4.51 -22.42
N THR A 623 -20.66 -4.73 -22.50
CA THR A 623 -21.61 -4.42 -21.42
C THR A 623 -22.51 -5.59 -21.08
N VAL A 624 -22.94 -5.65 -19.83
CA VAL A 624 -23.93 -6.62 -19.32
C VAL A 624 -25.03 -5.87 -18.56
N PRO A 625 -26.30 -6.34 -18.61
CA PRO A 625 -27.39 -5.65 -17.95
C PRO A 625 -27.33 -5.79 -16.43
N VAL A 626 -27.84 -4.78 -15.72
CA VAL A 626 -28.16 -4.84 -14.28
C VAL A 626 -29.67 -4.86 -14.14
N GLU A 627 -30.20 -5.77 -13.31
CA GLU A 627 -31.62 -5.88 -13.05
C GLU A 627 -32.11 -4.67 -12.22
N ASP A 628 -33.42 -4.38 -12.24
CA ASP A 628 -33.98 -3.25 -11.48
C ASP A 628 -33.80 -3.38 -9.95
N ASP A 629 -33.59 -4.61 -9.47
CA ASP A 629 -33.25 -4.87 -8.07
C ASP A 629 -31.74 -4.72 -7.76
N GLY A 630 -30.94 -4.24 -8.71
CA GLY A 630 -29.50 -3.99 -8.55
C GLY A 630 -28.64 -5.24 -8.70
N SER A 631 -29.26 -6.42 -8.91
CA SER A 631 -28.54 -7.68 -9.07
C SER A 631 -28.05 -7.91 -10.50
N ALA A 632 -26.99 -8.68 -10.67
CA ALA A 632 -26.48 -9.08 -11.98
C ALA A 632 -25.80 -10.46 -11.94
N ILE A 633 -25.96 -11.23 -13.02
CA ILE A 633 -25.19 -12.46 -13.25
C ILE A 633 -24.75 -12.51 -14.70
N PHE A 634 -23.45 -12.74 -14.94
CA PHE A 634 -22.89 -12.72 -16.29
C PHE A 634 -21.60 -13.54 -16.41
N GLU A 635 -21.36 -14.02 -17.64
CA GLU A 635 -20.14 -14.74 -18.00
C GLU A 635 -18.99 -13.76 -18.27
N VAL A 636 -17.80 -14.09 -17.77
CA VAL A 636 -16.55 -13.35 -18.02
C VAL A 636 -15.44 -14.30 -18.46
N PRO A 637 -14.46 -13.82 -19.23
CA PRO A 637 -13.31 -14.64 -19.58
C PRO A 637 -12.42 -14.86 -18.34
N ALA A 638 -11.99 -16.10 -18.14
CA ALA A 638 -11.21 -16.53 -17.00
C ALA A 638 -9.73 -16.11 -17.11
N ASN A 639 -8.99 -16.16 -16.00
CA ASN A 639 -7.54 -15.94 -15.95
C ASN A 639 -7.09 -14.56 -16.47
N ARG A 640 -7.93 -13.55 -16.25
CA ARG A 640 -7.73 -12.17 -16.70
C ARG A 640 -8.03 -11.19 -15.56
N PRO A 641 -7.28 -10.08 -15.46
CA PRO A 641 -7.59 -8.98 -14.56
C PRO A 641 -8.80 -8.20 -15.11
N ILE A 642 -10.00 -8.53 -14.63
CA ILE A 642 -11.27 -7.94 -15.05
C ILE A 642 -11.65 -6.78 -14.12
N ALA A 643 -12.06 -5.66 -14.71
CA ALA A 643 -12.63 -4.53 -14.00
C ALA A 643 -14.03 -4.20 -14.51
N LEU A 644 -14.81 -3.59 -13.61
CA LEU A 644 -16.22 -3.28 -13.81
C LEU A 644 -16.48 -1.78 -13.61
N GLN A 645 -17.35 -1.20 -14.44
CA GLN A 645 -17.86 0.16 -14.23
C GLN A 645 -19.40 0.16 -14.28
N PRO A 646 -20.10 0.56 -13.21
CA PRO A 646 -21.54 0.79 -13.26
C PRO A 646 -21.86 1.97 -14.17
N LEU A 647 -22.75 1.76 -15.15
CA LEU A 647 -23.13 2.75 -16.15
C LEU A 647 -24.55 3.24 -15.92
N ASP A 648 -24.76 4.55 -16.10
CA ASP A 648 -26.09 5.15 -16.13
C ASP A 648 -26.83 4.89 -17.46
N LYS A 649 -28.02 5.49 -17.62
CA LYS A 649 -28.85 5.35 -18.84
C LYS A 649 -28.19 5.88 -20.12
N ASP A 650 -27.23 6.79 -20.00
CA ASP A 650 -26.50 7.38 -21.14
C ASP A 650 -25.18 6.63 -21.40
N GLY A 651 -24.80 5.66 -20.57
CA GLY A 651 -23.59 4.85 -20.72
C GLY A 651 -22.34 5.43 -20.05
N LYS A 652 -22.47 6.43 -19.17
CA LYS A 652 -21.34 7.02 -18.43
C LYS A 652 -21.10 6.26 -17.13
N ALA A 653 -19.84 6.12 -16.73
CA ALA A 653 -19.51 5.50 -15.46
C ALA A 653 -19.95 6.34 -14.26
N LEU A 654 -20.62 5.69 -13.31
CA LEU A 654 -20.99 6.24 -12.00
C LEU A 654 -19.92 5.96 -10.95
N ALA A 655 -19.04 4.99 -11.18
CA ALA A 655 -17.89 4.69 -10.34
C ALA A 655 -16.82 3.98 -11.19
N LEU A 656 -15.56 4.10 -10.76
CA LEU A 656 -14.43 3.42 -11.39
C LEU A 656 -13.90 2.34 -10.45
N MET A 657 -13.81 1.09 -10.93
CA MET A 657 -13.05 0.06 -10.22
C MET A 657 -11.56 0.28 -10.47
N ARG A 658 -10.87 0.90 -9.50
CA ARG A 658 -9.42 1.19 -9.54
C ARG A 658 -8.59 0.05 -8.94
N SER A 659 -8.90 -1.15 -9.44
CA SER A 659 -8.33 -2.47 -9.10
C SER A 659 -8.97 -3.48 -10.08
N TRP A 660 -8.74 -4.78 -9.90
CA TRP A 660 -9.31 -5.84 -10.72
C TRP A 660 -9.67 -7.07 -9.88
N LEU A 661 -10.54 -7.90 -10.44
CA LEU A 661 -10.79 -9.25 -9.97
C LEU A 661 -10.35 -10.27 -11.02
N VAL A 662 -10.17 -11.51 -10.60
CA VAL A 662 -9.90 -12.63 -11.49
C VAL A 662 -10.93 -13.72 -11.21
N VAL A 663 -11.46 -14.31 -12.28
CA VAL A 663 -12.28 -15.52 -12.19
C VAL A 663 -11.50 -16.68 -12.81
N MET A 664 -11.40 -17.80 -12.11
CA MET A 664 -10.77 -19.03 -12.60
C MET A 664 -11.72 -19.81 -13.54
N PRO A 665 -11.22 -20.74 -14.37
CA PRO A 665 -12.05 -21.57 -15.23
C PRO A 665 -13.18 -22.31 -14.50
N GLY A 666 -14.43 -21.97 -14.83
CA GLY A 666 -15.64 -22.54 -14.26
C GLY A 666 -15.99 -22.02 -12.85
N GLU A 667 -15.27 -21.03 -12.33
CA GLU A 667 -15.61 -20.37 -11.08
C GLU A 667 -16.85 -19.48 -11.24
N THR A 668 -17.62 -19.34 -10.16
CA THR A 668 -18.58 -18.25 -10.00
C THR A 668 -18.14 -17.39 -8.83
N GLN A 669 -17.57 -16.23 -9.12
CA GLN A 669 -17.17 -15.24 -8.11
C GLN A 669 -18.40 -14.43 -7.71
N SER A 670 -18.64 -14.28 -6.40
CA SER A 670 -19.78 -13.52 -5.90
C SER A 670 -19.35 -12.28 -5.13
N CYS A 671 -20.13 -11.20 -5.27
CA CYS A 671 -19.99 -9.94 -4.56
C CYS A 671 -21.32 -9.56 -3.91
N VAL A 672 -21.26 -8.95 -2.72
CA VAL A 672 -22.47 -8.46 -2.03
C VAL A 672 -22.96 -7.17 -2.66
N GLY A 673 -22.06 -6.21 -2.88
CA GLY A 673 -22.34 -4.92 -3.51
C GLY A 673 -21.06 -4.23 -3.94
N CYS A 674 -21.13 -3.02 -4.47
CA CYS A 674 -19.93 -2.33 -4.96
C CYS A 674 -19.00 -1.92 -3.80
N HIS A 675 -17.83 -2.56 -3.71
CA HIS A 675 -16.79 -2.28 -2.70
C HIS A 675 -17.18 -2.69 -1.27
N GLU A 676 -17.85 -3.84 -1.15
CA GLU A 676 -18.36 -4.35 0.12
C GLU A 676 -17.26 -4.61 1.16
N ALA A 677 -17.62 -4.48 2.43
CA ALA A 677 -16.75 -4.95 3.51
C ALA A 677 -16.76 -6.49 3.54
N GLN A 678 -15.62 -7.10 3.90
CA GLN A 678 -15.47 -8.56 3.95
C GLN A 678 -16.39 -9.28 4.96
N TYR A 679 -16.96 -8.53 5.91
CA TYR A 679 -17.93 -9.00 6.90
C TYR A 679 -19.38 -8.67 6.51
N MET A 680 -19.60 -8.01 5.38
CA MET A 680 -20.93 -7.67 4.90
C MET A 680 -21.66 -8.94 4.46
N THR A 681 -22.90 -9.10 4.92
CA THR A 681 -23.77 -10.21 4.51
C THR A 681 -24.74 -9.70 3.45
N PRO A 682 -25.05 -10.48 2.40
CA PRO A 682 -26.06 -10.08 1.42
C PRO A 682 -27.43 -9.91 2.09
N ILE A 683 -28.25 -9.00 1.56
CA ILE A 683 -29.66 -8.91 1.95
C ILE A 683 -30.38 -10.24 1.73
N SER A 684 -31.31 -10.60 2.61
CA SER A 684 -32.03 -11.90 2.55
C SER A 684 -33.01 -12.02 1.37
N ALA A 685 -33.26 -10.94 0.63
CA ALA A 685 -34.10 -10.97 -0.56
C ALA A 685 -33.40 -11.75 -1.68
N THR A 686 -34.12 -12.64 -2.36
CA THR A 686 -33.56 -13.35 -3.51
C THR A 686 -33.33 -12.39 -4.68
N ALA A 687 -32.07 -12.17 -5.04
CA ALA A 687 -31.67 -11.46 -6.25
C ALA A 687 -32.37 -12.03 -7.50
N LYS A 688 -33.00 -11.17 -8.33
CA LYS A 688 -33.63 -11.55 -9.60
C LYS A 688 -32.65 -12.27 -10.51
N ALA A 689 -31.40 -11.79 -10.57
CA ALA A 689 -30.33 -12.39 -11.37
C ALA A 689 -30.07 -13.86 -11.00
N ALA A 690 -30.20 -14.25 -9.73
CA ALA A 690 -29.95 -15.63 -9.29
C ALA A 690 -30.92 -16.67 -9.90
N ARG A 691 -32.05 -16.23 -10.47
CA ARG A 691 -33.05 -17.09 -11.12
C ARG A 691 -32.88 -17.19 -12.64
N ARG A 692 -31.84 -16.57 -13.18
CA ARG A 692 -31.58 -16.49 -14.63
C ARG A 692 -30.25 -17.16 -14.98
N LYS A 693 -30.11 -17.49 -16.27
CA LYS A 693 -28.80 -17.90 -16.81
C LYS A 693 -27.88 -16.67 -16.83
N PRO A 694 -26.55 -16.85 -16.65
CA PRO A 694 -25.58 -15.78 -16.82
C PRO A 694 -25.75 -15.05 -18.16
N SER A 695 -25.88 -13.73 -18.10
CA SER A 695 -25.91 -12.87 -19.29
C SER A 695 -24.63 -13.02 -20.09
N LYS A 696 -24.74 -12.98 -21.42
CA LYS A 696 -23.59 -12.84 -22.31
C LYS A 696 -23.22 -11.36 -22.44
N ILE A 697 -21.93 -11.08 -22.58
CA ILE A 697 -21.43 -9.73 -22.80
C ILE A 697 -21.89 -9.26 -24.18
N LYS A 698 -22.59 -8.12 -24.22
CA LYS A 698 -22.88 -7.40 -25.47
C LYS A 698 -21.61 -6.63 -25.87
N PRO A 699 -20.97 -6.94 -27.02
CA PRO A 699 -19.76 -6.26 -27.45
C PRO A 699 -19.97 -4.75 -27.56
N PHE A 700 -18.90 -3.98 -27.33
CA PHE A 700 -18.93 -2.52 -27.48
C PHE A 700 -18.97 -2.11 -28.97
N ARG A 701 -17.79 -2.06 -29.63
CA ARG A 701 -17.64 -1.70 -31.04
C ARG A 701 -16.59 -2.59 -31.70
N GLY A 702 -17.02 -3.40 -32.67
CA GLY A 702 -16.14 -4.39 -33.30
C GLY A 702 -15.76 -5.54 -32.34
N PRO A 703 -14.73 -6.33 -32.70
CA PRO A 703 -14.18 -7.40 -31.85
C PRO A 703 -13.61 -6.88 -30.52
N VAL A 704 -13.22 -7.77 -29.60
CA VAL A 704 -12.51 -7.36 -28.37
C VAL A 704 -11.09 -6.92 -28.70
N ARG A 705 -10.72 -5.71 -28.27
CA ARG A 705 -9.41 -5.06 -28.52
C ARG A 705 -9.16 -3.97 -27.48
N GLY A 706 -7.92 -3.51 -27.39
CA GLY A 706 -7.60 -2.35 -26.56
C GLY A 706 -8.13 -1.06 -27.15
N TYR A 707 -8.61 -0.19 -26.27
CA TYR A 707 -9.21 1.09 -26.62
C TYR A 707 -8.12 2.09 -27.00
N SER A 708 -8.19 2.67 -28.20
CA SER A 708 -7.13 3.52 -28.77
C SER A 708 -7.67 4.87 -29.17
N PHE A 709 -6.97 5.94 -28.80
CA PHE A 709 -7.34 7.29 -29.22
C PHE A 709 -7.37 7.41 -30.75
N LEU A 710 -6.40 6.85 -31.46
CA LEU A 710 -6.30 6.99 -32.92
C LEU A 710 -7.39 6.24 -33.69
N ARG A 711 -7.94 5.16 -33.11
CA ARG A 711 -8.94 4.31 -33.76
C ARG A 711 -10.35 4.52 -33.24
N ASP A 712 -10.52 4.92 -31.98
CA ASP A 712 -11.83 5.15 -31.38
C ASP A 712 -12.17 6.66 -31.38
N VAL A 713 -11.28 7.53 -30.87
CA VAL A 713 -11.58 8.96 -30.64
C VAL A 713 -11.29 9.86 -31.84
N GLN A 714 -10.12 9.70 -32.48
CA GLN A 714 -9.71 10.49 -33.64
C GLN A 714 -10.74 10.45 -34.79
N PRO A 715 -11.41 9.31 -35.10
CA PRO A 715 -12.53 9.30 -36.06
C PRO A 715 -13.68 10.25 -35.71
N ILE A 716 -13.98 10.44 -34.42
CA ILE A 716 -14.98 11.40 -33.96
C ILE A 716 -14.49 12.83 -34.17
N LEU A 717 -13.22 13.08 -33.87
CA LEU A 717 -12.60 14.38 -34.14
C LEU A 717 -12.55 14.69 -35.64
N ASP A 718 -12.22 13.72 -36.48
CA ASP A 718 -12.23 13.87 -37.95
C ASP A 718 -13.61 14.31 -38.45
N LYS A 719 -14.66 13.66 -37.92
CA LYS A 719 -16.04 13.90 -38.31
C LYS A 719 -16.59 15.24 -37.82
N TYR A 720 -16.35 15.61 -36.56
CA TYR A 720 -17.06 16.73 -35.94
C TYR A 720 -16.20 17.95 -35.62
N CYS A 721 -14.88 17.83 -35.57
CA CYS A 721 -14.01 18.90 -35.04
C CYS A 721 -12.93 19.36 -36.02
N ALA A 722 -12.31 18.43 -36.75
CA ALA A 722 -11.07 18.66 -37.49
C ALA A 722 -11.22 19.63 -38.67
N GLY A 723 -12.43 19.89 -39.17
CA GLY A 723 -12.65 20.90 -40.21
C GLY A 723 -12.49 22.34 -39.73
N CYS A 724 -12.82 22.63 -38.46
CA CYS A 724 -12.59 23.94 -37.84
C CYS A 724 -11.28 23.97 -37.05
N HIS A 725 -10.86 22.83 -36.49
CA HIS A 725 -9.64 22.65 -35.71
C HIS A 725 -8.52 21.98 -36.55
N ASP A 726 -8.30 22.47 -37.76
CA ASP A 726 -7.31 21.91 -38.70
C ASP A 726 -5.87 22.41 -38.47
N GLY A 727 -5.70 23.42 -37.61
CA GLY A 727 -4.43 24.09 -37.33
C GLY A 727 -4.15 25.35 -38.15
N SER A 728 -5.10 25.78 -38.98
CA SER A 728 -5.00 27.04 -39.74
C SER A 728 -5.18 28.29 -38.86
N THR A 729 -5.95 28.18 -37.77
CA THR A 729 -6.25 29.31 -36.87
C THR A 729 -5.33 29.30 -35.65
N LYS A 730 -4.56 30.38 -35.48
CA LYS A 730 -3.61 30.52 -34.36
C LYS A 730 -4.35 30.59 -33.02
N GLY A 731 -3.87 29.83 -32.03
CA GLY A 731 -4.41 29.83 -30.67
C GLY A 731 -5.56 28.86 -30.44
N MET A 732 -6.03 28.17 -31.49
CA MET A 732 -7.01 27.09 -31.34
C MET A 732 -6.35 25.72 -31.14
N PRO A 733 -7.01 24.80 -30.43
CA PRO A 733 -6.69 23.37 -30.43
C PRO A 733 -6.62 22.81 -31.86
N VAL A 734 -5.71 21.87 -32.11
CA VAL A 734 -5.53 21.22 -33.42
C VAL A 734 -5.95 19.76 -33.32
N TYR A 735 -7.05 19.40 -33.98
CA TYR A 735 -7.63 18.06 -33.93
C TYR A 735 -7.51 17.29 -35.25
N ALA A 736 -6.98 17.89 -36.31
CA ALA A 736 -6.60 17.15 -37.51
C ALA A 736 -5.54 16.09 -37.21
N ARG A 737 -5.62 14.96 -37.93
CA ARG A 737 -4.62 13.90 -37.86
C ARG A 737 -3.23 14.46 -38.17
N GLY A 738 -2.24 14.08 -37.36
CA GLY A 738 -0.87 14.56 -37.51
C GLY A 738 0.14 13.57 -36.96
N LYS A 739 1.42 13.91 -37.09
CA LYS A 739 2.53 13.16 -36.49
C LYS A 739 2.56 13.40 -34.97
N PRO A 740 3.22 12.51 -34.20
CA PRO A 740 3.50 12.77 -32.79
C PRO A 740 4.22 14.11 -32.59
N VAL A 741 3.82 14.84 -31.55
CA VAL A 741 4.40 16.15 -31.16
C VAL A 741 5.02 16.11 -29.77
N TRP A 742 4.60 15.17 -28.93
CA TRP A 742 5.16 14.92 -27.62
C TRP A 742 5.30 13.42 -27.42
N LYS A 743 6.52 12.93 -27.26
CA LYS A 743 6.84 11.50 -27.22
C LYS A 743 6.20 10.76 -28.41
N ARG A 744 5.17 9.94 -28.16
CA ARG A 744 4.43 9.16 -29.16
C ARG A 744 2.99 9.66 -29.38
N PHE A 745 2.62 10.77 -28.74
CA PHE A 745 1.28 11.34 -28.77
C PHE A 745 1.14 12.44 -29.83
N THR A 746 0.04 12.39 -30.58
CA THR A 746 -0.32 13.40 -31.60
C THR A 746 -0.81 14.71 -30.97
N LYS A 747 -0.75 15.81 -31.74
CA LYS A 747 -1.27 17.12 -31.30
C LYS A 747 -2.75 17.07 -30.89
N ALA A 748 -3.58 16.33 -31.65
CA ALA A 748 -5.00 16.15 -31.34
C ALA A 748 -5.26 15.60 -29.94
N TYR A 749 -4.48 14.60 -29.51
CA TYR A 749 -4.57 14.06 -28.16
C TYR A 749 -4.11 15.10 -27.13
N MET A 750 -2.90 15.66 -27.33
CA MET A 750 -2.29 16.63 -26.41
C MET A 750 -3.16 17.87 -26.18
N ASP A 751 -3.94 18.27 -27.18
CA ASP A 751 -4.85 19.40 -27.07
C ASP A 751 -6.23 19.02 -26.53
N LEU A 752 -6.65 17.76 -26.62
CA LEU A 752 -7.98 17.34 -26.16
C LEU A 752 -7.98 16.88 -24.70
N HIS A 753 -6.99 16.06 -24.31
CA HIS A 753 -6.97 15.45 -22.97
C HIS A 753 -6.97 16.47 -21.81
N PRO A 754 -6.43 17.71 -21.91
CA PRO A 754 -6.52 18.68 -20.83
C PRO A 754 -7.95 19.08 -20.44
N TYR A 755 -8.92 18.95 -21.35
CA TYR A 755 -10.34 19.28 -21.10
C TYR A 755 -11.12 18.18 -20.35
N VAL A 756 -10.44 17.11 -19.92
CA VAL A 756 -11.04 15.95 -19.25
C VAL A 756 -10.61 15.88 -17.80
N ARG A 757 -11.57 15.89 -16.87
CA ARG A 757 -11.35 15.60 -15.45
C ARG A 757 -11.09 14.10 -15.29
N ARG A 758 -9.98 13.73 -14.66
CA ARG A 758 -9.53 12.33 -14.59
C ARG A 758 -8.63 12.03 -13.40
N SER A 759 -8.38 10.73 -13.19
CA SER A 759 -7.49 10.21 -12.15
C SER A 759 -6.04 10.21 -12.65
N GLY A 760 -5.15 10.95 -11.98
CA GLY A 760 -3.72 10.96 -12.30
C GLY A 760 -2.96 9.76 -11.69
N PRO A 761 -1.65 9.63 -11.95
CA PRO A 761 -0.80 8.57 -11.40
C PRO A 761 -0.68 8.61 -9.87
N GLU A 762 -0.89 9.77 -9.24
CA GLU A 762 -0.86 9.96 -7.78
C GLU A 762 -2.27 10.13 -7.17
N SER A 763 -3.27 9.46 -7.74
CA SER A 763 -4.66 9.58 -7.29
C SER A 763 -4.85 9.11 -5.85
N ASN A 764 -5.89 9.61 -5.18
CA ASN A 764 -6.18 9.26 -3.79
C ASN A 764 -6.43 7.75 -3.63
N GLN A 765 -5.74 7.10 -2.69
CA GLN A 765 -5.84 5.66 -2.43
C GLN A 765 -7.14 5.24 -1.78
N ASN A 766 -7.79 6.15 -1.06
CA ASN A 766 -9.06 5.89 -0.39
C ASN A 766 -10.18 5.64 -1.41
N LEU A 767 -11.25 5.01 -0.94
CA LEU A 767 -12.46 4.87 -1.75
C LEU A 767 -12.97 6.25 -2.14
N LEU A 768 -13.13 6.48 -3.44
CA LEU A 768 -13.64 7.75 -3.95
C LEU A 768 -15.16 7.82 -3.78
N PRO A 769 -15.72 9.02 -3.57
CA PRO A 769 -17.15 9.23 -3.70
C PRO A 769 -17.64 8.77 -5.08
N PRO A 770 -18.84 8.18 -5.18
CA PRO A 770 -19.45 7.88 -6.47
C PRO A 770 -19.52 9.15 -7.32
N SER A 771 -19.33 8.99 -8.63
CA SER A 771 -19.31 10.07 -9.62
C SER A 771 -18.18 11.11 -9.52
N GLU A 772 -17.14 10.89 -8.69
CA GLU A 772 -15.95 11.75 -8.58
C GLU A 772 -15.32 12.09 -9.96
N PHE A 773 -15.30 11.10 -10.87
CA PHE A 773 -14.81 11.23 -12.24
C PHE A 773 -15.91 11.02 -13.29
N ASN A 774 -17.16 11.34 -12.98
CA ASN A 774 -18.25 11.24 -13.96
C ASN A 774 -17.95 12.12 -15.17
N ALA A 775 -18.20 11.62 -16.39
CA ALA A 775 -17.88 12.34 -17.62
C ALA A 775 -18.46 13.78 -17.69
N ASN A 776 -19.61 14.04 -17.07
CA ASN A 776 -20.23 15.37 -17.03
C ASN A 776 -19.43 16.44 -16.25
N THR A 777 -18.46 16.01 -15.44
CA THR A 777 -17.55 16.92 -14.71
C THR A 777 -16.40 17.43 -15.58
N SER A 778 -16.24 16.90 -16.79
CA SER A 778 -15.22 17.34 -17.75
C SER A 778 -15.71 18.56 -18.54
N GLU A 779 -14.86 19.58 -18.66
CA GLU A 779 -15.12 20.79 -19.45
C GLU A 779 -15.49 20.44 -20.90
N LEU A 780 -14.81 19.45 -21.50
CA LEU A 780 -15.11 18.94 -22.83
C LEU A 780 -16.59 18.55 -22.98
N VAL A 781 -17.11 17.79 -22.03
CA VAL A 781 -18.50 17.28 -22.08
C VAL A 781 -19.49 18.43 -21.85
N GLN A 782 -19.19 19.34 -20.93
CA GLN A 782 -20.04 20.50 -20.66
C GLN A 782 -20.15 21.41 -21.90
N MET A 783 -19.01 21.72 -22.52
CA MET A 783 -18.93 22.55 -23.73
C MET A 783 -19.72 21.92 -24.90
N LEU A 784 -19.53 20.62 -25.15
CA LEU A 784 -20.21 19.92 -26.24
C LEU A 784 -21.71 19.77 -25.99
N LYS A 785 -22.15 19.57 -24.74
CA LYS A 785 -23.58 19.51 -24.39
C LYS A 785 -24.28 20.85 -24.53
N LYS A 786 -23.57 21.96 -24.27
CA LYS A 786 -24.07 23.32 -24.53
C LYS A 786 -24.23 23.60 -26.02
N GLY A 787 -23.51 22.87 -26.88
CA GLY A 787 -23.69 22.86 -28.33
C GLY A 787 -22.54 23.46 -29.14
N HIS A 788 -21.42 23.85 -28.51
CA HIS A 788 -20.16 24.33 -29.12
C HIS A 788 -20.25 24.73 -30.62
N HIS A 789 -20.69 25.96 -30.90
CA HIS A 789 -20.84 26.50 -32.27
C HIS A 789 -21.69 25.64 -33.22
N GLY A 790 -22.76 25.02 -32.71
CA GLY A 790 -23.71 24.22 -33.49
C GLY A 790 -23.26 22.77 -33.76
N VAL A 791 -22.20 22.29 -33.09
CA VAL A 791 -21.79 20.89 -33.14
C VAL A 791 -22.81 20.01 -32.40
N GLU A 792 -23.36 19.01 -33.10
CA GLU A 792 -24.26 18.01 -32.53
C GLU A 792 -23.69 16.61 -32.76
N LEU A 793 -23.27 15.93 -31.70
CA LEU A 793 -22.75 14.57 -31.77
C LEU A 793 -23.89 13.54 -31.81
N ASP A 794 -23.74 12.52 -32.66
CA ASP A 794 -24.60 11.34 -32.62
C ASP A 794 -24.34 10.46 -31.38
N LYS A 795 -25.24 9.49 -31.13
CA LYS A 795 -25.12 8.60 -29.97
C LYS A 795 -23.80 7.81 -29.96
N ASP A 796 -23.35 7.36 -31.13
CA ASP A 796 -22.15 6.53 -31.27
C ASP A 796 -20.87 7.33 -30.93
N ALA A 797 -20.83 8.61 -31.30
CA ALA A 797 -19.79 9.56 -30.91
C ALA A 797 -19.79 9.84 -29.40
N TRP A 798 -20.97 10.02 -28.79
CA TRP A 798 -21.08 10.18 -27.34
C TRP A 798 -20.63 8.93 -26.58
N ASP A 799 -21.06 7.74 -27.00
CA ASP A 799 -20.68 6.47 -26.39
C ASP A 799 -19.14 6.27 -26.44
N VAL A 800 -18.48 6.69 -27.52
CA VAL A 800 -17.01 6.73 -27.63
C VAL A 800 -16.41 7.71 -26.63
N LEU A 801 -16.80 8.98 -26.67
CA LEU A 801 -16.18 10.00 -25.81
C LEU A 801 -16.35 9.69 -24.32
N TYR A 802 -17.54 9.27 -23.89
CA TYR A 802 -17.77 8.85 -22.51
C TYR A 802 -16.89 7.66 -22.13
N THR A 803 -16.78 6.66 -23.00
CA THR A 803 -15.94 5.50 -22.74
C THR A 803 -14.45 5.89 -22.66
N TRP A 804 -13.97 6.79 -23.52
CA TRP A 804 -12.58 7.27 -23.45
C TRP A 804 -12.27 7.98 -22.14
N ILE A 805 -13.19 8.83 -21.68
CA ILE A 805 -13.08 9.53 -20.39
C ILE A 805 -13.10 8.51 -19.23
N ASP A 806 -14.08 7.61 -19.20
CA ASP A 806 -14.24 6.60 -18.15
C ASP A 806 -13.05 5.62 -18.08
N LEU A 807 -12.35 5.38 -19.19
CA LEU A 807 -11.14 4.56 -19.25
C LEU A 807 -9.86 5.33 -18.89
N ASN A 808 -9.98 6.55 -18.37
CA ASN A 808 -8.84 7.38 -17.97
C ASN A 808 -7.94 7.78 -19.16
N VAL A 809 -8.57 8.18 -20.26
CA VAL A 809 -7.99 8.81 -21.47
C VAL A 809 -6.76 8.11 -22.08
N PRO A 810 -6.79 6.79 -22.34
CA PRO A 810 -5.68 6.12 -23.00
C PRO A 810 -5.46 6.69 -24.41
N PHE A 811 -4.19 6.78 -24.82
CA PHE A 811 -3.82 7.05 -26.21
C PHE A 811 -3.59 5.74 -26.98
N HIS A 812 -2.73 4.86 -26.46
CA HIS A 812 -2.41 3.58 -27.09
C HIS A 812 -3.34 2.46 -26.62
N GLY A 813 -3.86 1.70 -27.57
CA GLY A 813 -4.69 0.51 -27.32
C GLY A 813 -3.92 -0.81 -27.33
N SER A 814 -2.61 -0.81 -27.53
CA SER A 814 -1.76 -2.00 -27.40
C SER A 814 -0.30 -1.61 -27.19
N TRP A 815 0.52 -2.54 -26.69
CA TRP A 815 1.96 -2.31 -26.57
C TRP A 815 2.67 -2.36 -27.92
N LYS A 816 2.07 -2.98 -28.93
CA LYS A 816 2.57 -2.95 -30.32
C LYS A 816 2.33 -1.60 -31.00
N GLU A 817 1.33 -0.81 -30.56
CA GLU A 817 1.21 0.60 -30.99
C GLU A 817 2.27 1.50 -30.38
N VAL A 818 2.78 1.12 -29.20
CA VAL A 818 3.89 1.81 -28.56
C VAL A 818 5.16 1.55 -29.36
N THR A 819 5.49 0.28 -29.65
CA THR A 819 6.67 -0.10 -30.44
C THR A 819 6.43 -1.37 -31.25
N ASP A 820 6.88 -1.40 -32.51
CA ASP A 820 6.73 -2.57 -33.38
C ASP A 820 7.55 -3.79 -32.91
N LYS A 821 8.59 -3.56 -32.09
CA LYS A 821 9.46 -4.61 -31.53
C LYS A 821 9.47 -4.55 -30.01
N ILE A 822 8.84 -5.56 -29.38
CA ILE A 822 8.85 -5.73 -27.94
C ILE A 822 10.24 -6.25 -27.49
N PRO A 823 10.86 -5.65 -26.45
CA PRO A 823 12.19 -6.05 -25.98
C PRO A 823 12.29 -7.53 -25.63
N ASN A 824 13.42 -8.15 -25.97
CA ASN A 824 13.77 -9.53 -25.60
C ASN A 824 12.73 -10.60 -25.97
N ASP A 825 11.93 -10.34 -27.03
CA ASP A 825 10.81 -11.18 -27.46
C ASP A 825 9.80 -11.46 -26.33
N CYS A 826 9.60 -10.51 -25.41
CA CYS A 826 8.73 -10.71 -24.25
C CYS A 826 7.26 -10.96 -24.63
N ASP A 827 6.80 -10.46 -25.78
CA ASP A 827 5.49 -10.77 -26.36
C ASP A 827 5.34 -12.26 -26.68
N LYS A 828 6.30 -12.82 -27.43
CA LYS A 828 6.31 -14.25 -27.78
C LYS A 828 6.42 -15.14 -26.55
N LYS A 829 7.27 -14.75 -25.59
CA LYS A 829 7.46 -15.50 -24.34
C LYS A 829 6.23 -15.44 -23.45
N ARG A 830 5.62 -14.26 -23.27
CA ARG A 830 4.35 -14.11 -22.55
C ARG A 830 3.28 -15.00 -23.18
N MET A 831 3.10 -14.95 -24.50
CA MET A 831 2.13 -15.80 -25.20
C MET A 831 2.37 -17.30 -24.94
N LYS A 832 3.62 -17.74 -25.03
CA LYS A 832 4.00 -19.14 -24.74
C LYS A 832 3.60 -19.55 -23.32
N PHE A 833 3.94 -18.76 -22.31
CA PHE A 833 3.70 -19.13 -20.90
C PHE A 833 2.27 -18.88 -20.43
N MET A 834 1.55 -17.91 -21.02
CA MET A 834 0.11 -17.77 -20.86
C MET A 834 -0.64 -19.01 -21.37
N ALA A 835 -0.28 -19.50 -22.57
CA ALA A 835 -0.89 -20.73 -23.11
C ALA A 835 -0.59 -21.94 -22.22
N LYS A 836 0.66 -22.02 -21.74
CA LYS A 836 1.13 -23.15 -20.95
C LYS A 836 0.56 -23.21 -19.53
N TYR A 837 0.55 -22.09 -18.81
CA TYR A 837 0.23 -22.08 -17.37
C TYR A 837 -1.10 -21.41 -17.04
N ALA A 838 -1.63 -20.55 -17.93
CA ALA A 838 -2.87 -19.82 -17.69
C ALA A 838 -4.02 -20.24 -18.60
N ASN A 839 -3.84 -21.24 -19.47
CA ASN A 839 -4.85 -21.66 -20.45
C ASN A 839 -5.36 -20.51 -21.34
N ARG A 840 -4.45 -19.60 -21.75
CA ARG A 840 -4.75 -18.41 -22.56
C ARG A 840 -3.95 -18.41 -23.85
N PHE A 841 -4.64 -18.42 -24.99
CA PHE A 841 -4.04 -18.65 -26.31
C PHE A 841 -4.06 -17.42 -27.22
N GLU A 842 -4.65 -16.33 -26.79
CA GLU A 842 -4.78 -15.10 -27.56
C GLU A 842 -3.47 -14.29 -27.60
N ASP A 843 -3.27 -13.54 -28.70
CA ASP A 843 -2.32 -12.41 -28.72
C ASP A 843 -3.01 -11.19 -28.08
N PRO A 844 -2.51 -10.69 -26.93
CA PRO A 844 -3.14 -9.56 -26.25
C PRO A 844 -3.00 -8.23 -27.01
N ASP A 845 -2.06 -8.12 -27.96
CA ASP A 845 -1.75 -6.91 -28.71
C ASP A 845 -2.30 -6.91 -30.14
N VAL A 846 -3.11 -7.91 -30.50
CA VAL A 846 -3.73 -7.98 -31.84
C VAL A 846 -4.65 -6.79 -32.08
N ILE A 847 -4.48 -6.13 -33.23
CA ILE A 847 -5.34 -5.02 -33.68
C ILE A 847 -6.18 -5.55 -34.84
N THR A 848 -7.49 -5.66 -34.62
CA THR A 848 -8.45 -6.26 -35.58
C THR A 848 -9.51 -5.28 -36.07
N TRP A 849 -9.43 -4.02 -35.66
CA TRP A 849 -10.42 -3.00 -35.98
C TRP A 849 -9.74 -1.64 -36.12
N ASP A 850 -9.93 -1.00 -37.27
CA ASP A 850 -9.55 0.39 -37.56
C ASP A 850 -10.59 0.99 -38.51
N PRO A 851 -11.40 1.97 -38.07
CA PRO A 851 -12.42 2.58 -38.92
C PRO A 851 -11.84 3.61 -39.91
N GLY A 852 -10.55 3.95 -39.80
CA GLY A 852 -9.91 4.95 -40.65
C GLY A 852 -10.41 6.38 -40.41
N LYS A 853 -9.95 7.30 -41.27
CA LYS A 853 -10.36 8.71 -41.26
C LYS A 853 -11.83 8.84 -41.65
N GLN A 854 -12.60 9.63 -40.91
CA GLN A 854 -13.98 9.95 -41.24
C GLN A 854 -14.07 11.26 -42.03
N GLU A 855 -15.13 11.40 -42.83
CA GLU A 855 -15.43 12.65 -43.51
C GLU A 855 -15.95 13.69 -42.51
N PHE A 856 -15.49 14.93 -42.68
CA PHE A 856 -15.93 16.05 -41.85
C PHE A 856 -17.38 16.41 -42.17
N VAL A 857 -18.19 16.55 -41.12
CA VAL A 857 -19.56 17.03 -41.15
C VAL A 857 -19.57 18.41 -40.52
N ALA A 858 -19.82 19.43 -41.34
CA ALA A 858 -19.90 20.80 -40.86
C ALA A 858 -20.99 20.94 -39.78
N PRO A 859 -20.75 21.71 -38.71
CA PRO A 859 -21.75 21.96 -37.68
C PRO A 859 -22.97 22.67 -38.27
N LYS A 860 -24.11 22.53 -37.58
CA LYS A 860 -25.30 23.30 -37.91
C LYS A 860 -25.06 24.77 -37.55
N GLU A 861 -25.90 25.66 -38.06
CA GLU A 861 -25.88 27.04 -37.63
C GLU A 861 -26.13 27.12 -36.10
N GLU A 862 -25.29 27.89 -35.42
CA GLU A 862 -25.40 28.09 -33.98
C GLU A 862 -26.74 28.72 -33.63
N LYS A 863 -27.43 28.13 -32.64
CA LYS A 863 -28.72 28.65 -32.19
C LYS A 863 -28.50 30.02 -31.56
N LYS A 864 -29.29 31.01 -31.98
CA LYS A 864 -29.28 32.37 -31.43
C LYS A 864 -30.67 32.80 -31.00
N HIS A 865 -30.76 33.59 -29.95
CA HIS A 865 -32.02 34.20 -29.54
C HIS A 865 -32.32 35.39 -30.44
N THR A 866 -33.45 35.33 -31.15
CA THR A 866 -33.90 36.42 -32.04
C THR A 866 -34.76 37.46 -31.33
N SER A 867 -35.09 37.22 -30.06
CA SER A 867 -35.88 38.13 -29.23
C SER A 867 -35.08 39.41 -28.92
N LYS A 868 -35.76 40.55 -28.79
CA LYS A 868 -35.11 41.76 -28.27
C LYS A 868 -34.86 41.58 -26.77
N VAL A 869 -33.69 42.01 -26.29
CA VAL A 869 -33.40 42.07 -24.84
C VAL A 869 -34.39 43.05 -24.20
N PRO A 870 -35.18 42.62 -23.21
CA PRO A 870 -36.15 43.49 -22.57
C PRO A 870 -35.45 44.56 -21.72
N THR A 871 -36.07 45.72 -21.58
CA THR A 871 -35.58 46.79 -20.69
C THR A 871 -36.42 46.85 -19.42
N VAL A 872 -35.77 47.20 -18.31
CA VAL A 872 -36.42 47.40 -17.00
C VAL A 872 -36.07 48.80 -16.51
N ALA A 873 -37.07 49.56 -16.09
CA ALA A 873 -36.86 50.92 -15.60
C ALA A 873 -35.86 50.93 -14.43
N GLY A 874 -34.77 51.69 -14.59
CA GLY A 874 -33.73 51.83 -13.58
C GLY A 874 -32.80 50.63 -13.44
N PHE A 875 -32.70 49.73 -14.43
CA PHE A 875 -31.70 48.66 -14.50
C PHE A 875 -31.09 48.58 -15.93
N PRO A 876 -29.76 48.40 -16.11
CA PRO A 876 -28.74 48.35 -15.05
C PRO A 876 -28.64 49.69 -14.32
N PHE A 877 -28.29 49.64 -13.04
CA PHE A 877 -28.06 50.82 -12.22
C PHE A 877 -26.59 50.90 -11.82
N ASP A 878 -26.08 52.10 -11.57
CA ASP A 878 -24.69 52.34 -11.17
C ASP A 878 -24.36 51.87 -9.74
N GLU A 879 -23.07 51.92 -9.40
CA GLU A 879 -22.56 51.46 -8.10
C GLU A 879 -23.19 52.22 -6.91
N ASP A 880 -23.41 53.52 -7.04
CA ASP A 880 -24.00 54.34 -5.98
C ASP A 880 -25.46 53.98 -5.75
N LYS A 881 -26.22 53.75 -6.82
CA LYS A 881 -27.61 53.29 -6.73
C LYS A 881 -27.71 51.87 -6.18
N ALA A 882 -26.76 51.00 -6.50
CA ALA A 882 -26.66 49.67 -5.91
C ALA A 882 -26.44 49.75 -4.39
N LYS A 883 -25.46 50.56 -3.94
CA LYS A 883 -25.19 50.80 -2.50
C LYS A 883 -26.40 51.34 -1.77
N GLN A 884 -27.11 52.31 -2.34
CA GLN A 884 -28.35 52.85 -1.76
C GLN A 884 -29.43 51.78 -1.62
N LYS A 885 -29.64 50.96 -2.65
CA LYS A 885 -30.63 49.88 -2.63
C LYS A 885 -30.30 48.82 -1.58
N VAL A 886 -29.03 48.43 -1.45
CA VAL A 886 -28.56 47.49 -0.42
C VAL A 886 -28.74 48.07 0.98
N ALA A 887 -28.34 49.32 1.20
CA ALA A 887 -28.50 49.99 2.49
C ALA A 887 -29.98 50.12 2.92
N ALA A 888 -30.87 50.38 1.96
CA ALA A 888 -32.31 50.49 2.21
C ALA A 888 -32.98 49.17 2.64
N VAL A 889 -32.35 48.01 2.42
CA VAL A 889 -32.86 46.71 2.89
C VAL A 889 -32.73 46.56 4.41
N GLY A 890 -31.76 47.24 5.04
CA GLY A 890 -31.54 47.16 6.49
C GLY A 890 -30.94 45.83 6.97
N LEU A 891 -30.34 45.04 6.07
CA LEU A 891 -29.65 43.78 6.39
C LEU A 891 -28.14 43.91 6.14
N PRO A 892 -27.30 43.03 6.72
CA PRO A 892 -25.86 43.01 6.45
C PRO A 892 -25.58 42.92 4.94
N LYS A 893 -24.72 43.79 4.41
CA LYS A 893 -24.36 43.78 2.98
C LYS A 893 -23.71 42.47 2.52
N GLU A 894 -23.04 41.80 3.44
CA GLU A 894 -22.34 40.55 3.22
C GLU A 894 -22.59 39.60 4.39
N LEU A 895 -22.69 38.31 4.08
CA LEU A 895 -22.59 37.22 5.06
C LEU A 895 -21.36 36.40 4.75
N VAL A 896 -20.75 35.84 5.80
CA VAL A 896 -19.65 34.89 5.68
C VAL A 896 -20.11 33.61 6.36
N ALA A 897 -20.28 32.55 5.57
CA ALA A 897 -20.55 31.21 6.09
C ALA A 897 -19.21 30.50 6.32
N ASP A 898 -19.03 29.94 7.52
CA ASP A 898 -17.93 29.02 7.81
C ASP A 898 -18.34 27.62 7.30
N LEU A 899 -17.57 27.09 6.35
CA LEU A 899 -17.78 25.74 5.81
C LEU A 899 -16.96 24.68 6.57
N GLY A 900 -16.21 25.09 7.59
CA GLY A 900 -15.27 24.27 8.35
C GLY A 900 -13.87 24.27 7.74
N GLY A 901 -12.88 23.83 8.52
CA GLY A 901 -11.49 23.64 8.04
C GLY A 901 -10.75 24.93 7.64
N GLY A 902 -11.21 26.09 8.09
CA GLY A 902 -10.64 27.40 7.72
C GLY A 902 -11.11 27.93 6.36
N VAL A 903 -12.09 27.27 5.72
CA VAL A 903 -12.70 27.71 4.46
C VAL A 903 -13.98 28.50 4.75
N THR A 904 -14.08 29.68 4.16
CA THR A 904 -15.26 30.55 4.29
C THR A 904 -15.86 30.87 2.94
N MET A 905 -17.18 30.93 2.86
CA MET A 905 -17.90 31.36 1.67
C MET A 905 -18.59 32.70 1.93
N ARG A 906 -18.33 33.66 1.04
CA ARG A 906 -18.89 35.00 1.12
C ARG A 906 -20.13 35.12 0.26
N PHE A 907 -21.16 35.75 0.80
CA PHE A 907 -22.39 36.07 0.09
C PHE A 907 -22.64 37.57 0.13
N SER A 908 -23.04 38.14 -0.99
CA SER A 908 -23.49 39.53 -1.12
C SER A 908 -25.01 39.60 -1.12
N LEU A 909 -25.55 40.63 -0.45
CA LEU A 909 -26.98 40.92 -0.45
C LEU A 909 -27.43 41.48 -1.81
N ILE A 910 -28.32 40.74 -2.47
CA ILE A 910 -29.02 41.19 -3.68
C ILE A 910 -30.38 41.78 -3.25
N PRO A 911 -30.62 43.09 -3.48
CA PRO A 911 -31.87 43.73 -3.08
C PRO A 911 -33.05 43.23 -3.93
N ALA A 912 -34.27 43.32 -3.39
CA ALA A 912 -35.48 43.11 -4.18
C ALA A 912 -35.56 44.13 -5.33
N GLY A 913 -36.12 43.72 -6.46
CA GLY A 913 -36.14 44.54 -7.67
C GLY A 913 -36.55 43.77 -8.91
N SER A 914 -36.58 44.47 -10.03
CA SER A 914 -36.72 43.84 -11.35
C SER A 914 -35.38 43.97 -12.07
N PHE A 915 -34.91 42.86 -12.62
CA PHE A 915 -33.61 42.72 -13.26
C PHE A 915 -33.80 42.12 -14.64
N VAL A 916 -32.91 42.44 -15.57
CA VAL A 916 -32.78 41.67 -16.80
C VAL A 916 -31.74 40.58 -16.53
N MET A 917 -32.18 39.32 -16.50
CA MET A 917 -31.31 38.16 -16.29
C MET A 917 -31.14 37.40 -17.60
N GLY A 918 -29.93 36.88 -17.83
CA GLY A 918 -29.53 36.22 -19.07
C GLY A 918 -29.05 37.21 -20.15
N THR A 919 -28.66 36.67 -21.30
CA THR A 919 -28.17 37.43 -22.45
C THR A 919 -28.63 36.77 -23.76
N ASN A 920 -28.83 37.58 -24.80
CA ASN A 920 -29.11 37.09 -26.15
C ASN A 920 -27.87 37.04 -27.03
N ASP A 921 -26.77 37.66 -26.57
CA ASP A 921 -25.55 37.89 -27.34
C ASP A 921 -24.44 36.88 -27.01
N TRP A 922 -24.75 35.87 -26.19
CA TRP A 922 -23.81 34.85 -25.74
C TRP A 922 -24.40 33.44 -25.90
N PHE A 923 -24.13 32.51 -24.98
CA PHE A 923 -24.47 31.10 -25.16
C PHE A 923 -26.00 30.95 -25.20
N TYR A 924 -26.49 30.05 -26.05
CA TYR A 924 -27.93 29.89 -26.24
C TYR A 924 -28.68 29.47 -24.96
N ASP A 925 -28.05 28.78 -24.02
CA ASP A 925 -28.65 28.40 -22.73
C ASP A 925 -28.67 29.55 -21.69
N GLU A 926 -27.95 30.64 -21.94
CA GLU A 926 -27.95 31.85 -21.11
C GLU A 926 -29.08 32.81 -21.48
N GLY A 927 -29.92 32.46 -22.47
CA GLY A 927 -31.02 33.27 -22.95
C GLY A 927 -32.36 32.53 -23.13
N PRO A 928 -33.39 33.23 -23.64
CA PRO A 928 -33.33 34.65 -23.94
C PRO A 928 -33.32 35.46 -22.64
N ALA A 929 -32.70 36.63 -22.68
CA ALA A 929 -32.73 37.60 -21.60
C ALA A 929 -34.19 37.92 -21.22
N LYS A 930 -34.50 37.85 -19.93
CA LYS A 930 -35.86 38.03 -19.41
C LYS A 930 -35.88 38.98 -18.23
N VAL A 931 -37.00 39.69 -18.09
CA VAL A 931 -37.28 40.45 -16.87
C VAL A 931 -37.60 39.46 -15.75
N GLN A 932 -36.74 39.42 -14.73
CA GLN A 932 -36.97 38.65 -13.52
C GLN A 932 -37.26 39.60 -12.36
N LYS A 933 -38.42 39.41 -11.73
CA LYS A 933 -38.78 40.11 -10.50
C LYS A 933 -38.32 39.28 -9.31
N ILE A 934 -37.50 39.90 -8.47
CA ILE A 934 -37.04 39.37 -7.18
C ILE A 934 -37.87 40.08 -6.12
N GLU A 935 -38.81 39.35 -5.51
CA GLU A 935 -39.77 39.94 -4.56
C GLU A 935 -39.17 40.23 -3.20
N LYS A 936 -38.16 39.45 -2.80
CA LYS A 936 -37.49 39.58 -1.50
C LYS A 936 -35.98 39.62 -1.70
N PRO A 937 -35.26 40.46 -0.94
CA PRO A 937 -33.81 40.46 -0.98
C PRO A 937 -33.28 39.09 -0.53
N PHE A 938 -32.17 38.66 -1.11
CA PHE A 938 -31.53 37.38 -0.79
C PHE A 938 -30.01 37.50 -0.90
N TYR A 939 -29.30 36.52 -0.36
CA TYR A 939 -27.84 36.47 -0.40
C TYR A 939 -27.39 35.56 -1.55
N MET A 940 -26.49 36.06 -2.39
CA MET A 940 -25.87 35.32 -3.49
C MET A 940 -24.37 35.22 -3.26
N ALA A 941 -23.75 34.07 -3.56
CA ALA A 941 -22.32 33.89 -3.46
C ALA A 941 -21.56 34.94 -4.30
N THR A 942 -20.46 35.50 -3.79
CA THR A 942 -19.70 36.52 -4.54
C THR A 942 -18.82 35.95 -5.65
N PHE A 943 -18.57 34.64 -5.61
CA PHE A 943 -17.82 33.90 -6.61
C PHE A 943 -18.58 32.60 -6.90
N GLU A 944 -18.53 32.14 -8.14
CA GLU A 944 -18.92 30.76 -8.46
C GLU A 944 -17.99 29.81 -7.69
N THR A 945 -18.58 28.80 -7.05
CA THR A 945 -17.85 27.77 -6.28
C THR A 945 -17.39 26.62 -7.14
#